data_AF-A0A7W1H516-F1
#
_entry.id   AF-A0A7W1H516-F1
#
_cell.length_a   1.000
_cell.length_b   1.000
_cell.length_c   1.000
_cell.angle_alpha   90.00
_cell.angle_beta   90.00
_cell.angle_gamma   90.00
#
_symmetry.space_group_name_H-M   'P 1'
#
loop_
_entity.id
_entity.type
_entity.pdbx_description
1 polymer ?
#
loop_
_entity_poly.entity_id
_entity_poly.type
_entity_poly.pdbx_seq_one_letter_code
_entity_poly.pdbx_strand_id
1 'polypeptide(L)'
;MAKLLLVCFAASAAIIASTAAASYSKNEESSYIEEISKTYDFKFGPNPFAPSNATSGTGTFIPGEKFIPSARCGTCHTDAHAQWRQSAHGNAFREPFYQKNVKDLISQKGIEFTRHCESCHNPAALFSGALTKNSKVKRPFDEEGVSCISCHTIQSATGKGIGGYVMGEPALLVKEAGTRLLFEVKDQDILDDIPSHRRAMMRPLLKTAEFCGSCHKSQVPRELNDYKFLRAFAVADEYQMSSFSKESPHPYYSRDKETCNTCHMKREPAPLFDVSAKDGKLATHRWAAANTAIPFFYKWPEQLDAVTKFLENDALGIDIFSLKLKSSGVSAEEFVAPLNRSSFTVKAADRITAEVVVTNKNIGHSFPPELRDFYEAYVEFVVTDDTGKTLYQSGFIKPNGHLDESAHNYKTYLVKADGSFNDKHHIWRTRGVAQNNQIQSGRSDLVRYQFRVPANAMGILHLKTRLQYRRFTRVFSDYALGKSLDYPVVTMASAQYVMRVGENGPVPAGEIPKNAMPDWRRWNNYGIALIDQKQYPLAIDAFIRAAALDEKYRPMAHLNQAIGLIELDQYNQAARLLDGVVKAYPDNMRALFQQARVFIRRGQLDEAEANIRRVLAAYPRDRTSLHQLGELCKIKHDFSGARECYEKILAIDPEDLGAHYNLMLVFRKLGMKEEAKRESGIFADLKDDPGALPLANMFLRKHPEMSNESVFWHIHNLSPAPGL
;
A
#
# COMPACT_ATOMS: atom_id res chain seq x y z
N MET A 1 -66.11 -43.52 13.20
CA MET A 1 -65.10 -42.63 13.83
C MET A 1 -63.79 -43.41 13.91
N ALA A 2 -62.94 -43.30 12.89
CA ALA A 2 -61.83 -42.36 12.80
C ALA A 2 -60.52 -42.90 13.44
N LYS A 3 -59.67 -43.41 12.52
CA LYS A 3 -58.20 -43.41 12.46
C LYS A 3 -57.49 -44.76 12.65
N LEU A 4 -57.19 -45.34 11.50
CA LEU A 4 -56.22 -46.42 11.25
C LEU A 4 -54.81 -45.80 11.20
N LEU A 5 -53.87 -46.37 11.96
CA LEU A 5 -52.44 -46.23 11.72
C LEU A 5 -52.06 -47.13 10.54
N LEU A 6 -51.44 -46.57 9.50
CA LEU A 6 -50.52 -47.32 8.66
C LEU A 6 -49.38 -46.43 8.19
N VAL A 7 -48.19 -46.99 8.29
CA VAL A 7 -46.87 -46.45 7.98
C VAL A 7 -46.79 -46.08 6.49
N CYS A 8 -46.36 -44.85 6.18
CA CYS A 8 -45.94 -44.46 4.82
C CYS A 8 -44.53 -43.87 4.86
N PHE A 9 -43.61 -44.56 4.19
CA PHE A 9 -42.33 -44.04 3.72
C PHE A 9 -42.59 -42.86 2.76
N ALA A 10 -42.04 -41.68 3.06
CA ALA A 10 -41.98 -40.57 2.13
C ALA A 10 -40.58 -40.49 1.53
N ALA A 11 -40.48 -40.84 0.25
CA ALA A 11 -39.30 -40.69 -0.58
C ALA A 11 -38.90 -39.20 -0.66
N SER A 12 -37.70 -38.88 -0.18
CA SER A 12 -37.07 -37.58 -0.43
C SER A 12 -36.36 -37.67 -1.78
N ALA A 13 -36.98 -37.13 -2.82
CA ALA A 13 -36.35 -36.99 -4.13
C ALA A 13 -35.21 -35.96 -4.03
N ALA A 14 -33.97 -36.44 -3.98
CA ALA A 14 -32.79 -35.63 -4.21
C ALA A 14 -32.79 -35.22 -5.69
N ILE A 15 -33.04 -33.95 -5.98
CA ILE A 15 -32.78 -33.37 -7.30
C ILE A 15 -31.26 -33.26 -7.42
N ILE A 16 -30.64 -34.29 -7.99
CA ILE A 16 -29.27 -34.22 -8.50
C ILE A 16 -29.34 -33.35 -9.76
N ALA A 17 -28.97 -32.08 -9.63
CA ALA A 17 -28.67 -31.27 -10.80
C ALA A 17 -27.37 -31.80 -11.43
N SER A 18 -27.51 -32.70 -12.40
CA SER A 18 -26.39 -33.13 -13.25
C SER A 18 -26.02 -31.98 -14.18
N THR A 19 -25.05 -31.15 -13.79
CA THR A 19 -24.33 -30.30 -14.75
C THR A 19 -23.44 -31.22 -15.58
N ALA A 20 -23.93 -31.63 -16.75
CA ALA A 20 -23.09 -32.24 -17.77
C ALA A 20 -22.06 -31.19 -18.21
N ALA A 21 -20.83 -31.31 -17.72
CA ALA A 21 -19.70 -30.50 -18.18
C ALA A 21 -19.22 -31.11 -19.51
N ALA A 22 -19.56 -30.45 -20.62
CA ALA A 22 -19.10 -30.84 -21.95
C ALA A 22 -17.58 -30.61 -22.07
N SER A 23 -16.87 -31.56 -22.69
CA SER A 23 -15.49 -31.38 -23.12
C SER A 23 -15.42 -30.28 -24.19
N TYR A 24 -14.59 -29.25 -24.01
CA TYR A 24 -14.38 -28.22 -25.05
C TYR A 24 -13.31 -28.68 -26.06
N SER A 25 -13.69 -28.79 -27.33
CA SER A 25 -12.79 -29.02 -28.46
C SER A 25 -12.20 -27.70 -28.99
N LYS A 26 -11.08 -27.78 -29.72
CA LYS A 26 -10.50 -26.60 -30.41
C LYS A 26 -11.49 -25.91 -31.36
N ASN A 27 -12.35 -26.68 -32.02
CA ASN A 27 -13.38 -26.15 -32.93
C ASN A 27 -14.44 -25.34 -32.16
N GLU A 28 -14.83 -25.79 -30.97
CA GLU A 28 -15.78 -25.07 -30.11
C GLU A 28 -15.16 -23.80 -29.53
N GLU A 29 -13.86 -23.79 -29.23
CA GLU A 29 -13.15 -22.56 -28.84
C GLU A 29 -13.10 -21.54 -29.97
N SER A 30 -12.75 -21.97 -31.18
CA SER A 30 -12.78 -21.10 -32.35
C SER A 30 -14.19 -20.56 -32.61
N SER A 31 -15.21 -21.41 -32.48
CA SER A 31 -16.61 -21.02 -32.60
C SER A 31 -17.03 -20.02 -31.51
N TYR A 32 -16.64 -20.23 -30.25
CA TYR A 32 -16.88 -19.30 -29.14
C TYR A 32 -16.27 -17.94 -29.41
N ILE A 33 -14.99 -17.90 -29.82
CA ILE A 33 -14.30 -16.64 -30.12
C ILE A 33 -15.01 -15.90 -31.26
N GLU A 34 -15.41 -16.61 -32.31
CA GLU A 34 -16.13 -16.02 -33.44
C GLU A 34 -17.49 -15.46 -33.01
N GLU A 35 -18.25 -16.19 -32.19
CA GLU A 35 -19.57 -15.77 -31.70
C GLU A 35 -19.47 -14.54 -30.78
N ILE A 36 -18.56 -14.58 -29.80
CA ILE A 36 -18.36 -13.45 -28.88
C ILE A 36 -17.86 -12.22 -29.66
N SER A 37 -16.92 -12.39 -30.59
CA SER A 37 -16.38 -11.27 -31.38
C SER A 37 -17.43 -10.56 -32.24
N LYS A 38 -18.51 -11.24 -32.65
CA LYS A 38 -19.62 -10.62 -33.39
C LYS A 38 -20.40 -9.59 -32.57
N THR A 39 -20.39 -9.71 -31.24
CA THR A 39 -21.20 -8.87 -30.34
C THR A 39 -20.38 -8.06 -29.33
N TYR A 40 -19.06 -8.29 -29.29
CA TYR A 40 -18.16 -7.61 -28.37
C TYR A 40 -17.76 -6.22 -28.87
N ASP A 41 -17.81 -5.23 -27.97
CA ASP A 41 -17.38 -3.87 -28.28
C ASP A 41 -15.85 -3.71 -28.13
N PHE A 42 -15.14 -3.47 -29.22
CA PHE A 42 -13.68 -3.21 -29.25
C PHE A 42 -13.31 -1.72 -29.09
N LYS A 43 -14.11 -0.96 -28.33
CA LYS A 43 -13.97 0.49 -28.11
C LYS A 43 -12.55 1.02 -27.92
N PHE A 44 -11.70 0.29 -27.21
CA PHE A 44 -10.35 0.72 -26.82
C PHE A 44 -9.24 0.15 -27.71
N GLY A 45 -9.59 -0.34 -28.90
CA GLY A 45 -8.66 -0.85 -29.89
C GLY A 45 -8.61 -2.37 -29.96
N PRO A 46 -7.58 -2.94 -30.60
CA PRO A 46 -7.54 -4.35 -30.97
C PRO A 46 -7.32 -5.30 -29.78
N ASN A 47 -6.82 -4.81 -28.64
CA ASN A 47 -6.76 -5.62 -27.42
C ASN A 47 -8.18 -5.75 -26.82
N PRO A 48 -8.80 -6.95 -26.81
CA PRO A 48 -10.16 -7.13 -26.27
C PRO A 48 -10.28 -6.77 -24.79
N PHE A 49 -9.17 -6.74 -24.05
CA PHE A 49 -9.14 -6.51 -22.61
C PHE A 49 -8.86 -5.04 -22.24
N ALA A 50 -8.55 -4.19 -23.23
CA ALA A 50 -8.33 -2.77 -22.98
C ALA A 50 -9.57 -2.11 -22.34
N PRO A 51 -9.40 -1.12 -21.44
CA PRO A 51 -8.16 -0.39 -21.15
C PRO A 51 -7.33 -0.99 -20.00
N SER A 52 -7.51 -2.29 -19.69
CA SER A 52 -6.58 -3.04 -18.86
C SER A 52 -5.26 -3.35 -19.59
N ASN A 53 -4.19 -3.64 -18.83
CA ASN A 53 -2.92 -4.16 -19.34
C ASN A 53 -2.90 -5.70 -19.48
N ALA A 54 -4.01 -6.36 -19.16
CA ALA A 54 -4.14 -7.81 -19.22
C ALA A 54 -4.14 -8.34 -20.65
N THR A 55 -3.54 -9.52 -20.83
CA THR A 55 -3.61 -10.29 -22.08
C THR A 55 -3.82 -11.77 -21.78
N SER A 56 -4.24 -12.55 -22.78
CA SER A 56 -4.30 -14.00 -22.70
C SER A 56 -3.18 -14.63 -23.52
N GLY A 57 -2.84 -15.89 -23.24
CA GLY A 57 -1.80 -16.62 -23.98
C GLY A 57 -2.06 -16.72 -25.50
N THR A 58 -3.32 -16.60 -25.93
CA THR A 58 -3.73 -16.61 -27.34
C THR A 58 -4.01 -15.21 -27.91
N GLY A 59 -4.05 -14.18 -27.06
CA GLY A 59 -4.54 -12.84 -27.42
C GLY A 59 -6.06 -12.75 -27.63
N THR A 60 -6.80 -13.82 -27.36
CA THR A 60 -8.26 -13.93 -27.58
C THR A 60 -9.02 -14.33 -26.30
N PHE A 61 -10.35 -14.35 -26.37
CA PHE A 61 -11.21 -14.73 -25.25
C PHE A 61 -11.04 -16.19 -24.82
N ILE A 62 -11.33 -16.47 -23.55
CA ILE A 62 -11.37 -17.81 -22.95
C ILE A 62 -12.82 -18.13 -22.60
N PRO A 63 -13.40 -19.26 -23.03
CA PRO A 63 -14.78 -19.59 -22.69
C PRO A 63 -15.04 -19.51 -21.18
N GLY A 64 -16.13 -18.83 -20.79
CA GLY A 64 -16.46 -18.59 -19.38
C GLY A 64 -16.54 -19.86 -18.53
N GLU A 65 -16.96 -20.97 -19.14
CA GLU A 65 -17.08 -22.29 -18.49
C GLU A 65 -15.71 -22.92 -18.13
N LYS A 66 -14.61 -22.44 -18.74
CA LYS A 66 -13.25 -22.85 -18.33
C LYS A 66 -12.83 -22.24 -16.99
N PHE A 67 -13.47 -21.17 -16.55
CA PHE A 67 -13.31 -20.64 -15.20
C PHE A 67 -14.23 -21.39 -14.23
N ILE A 68 -13.84 -22.64 -13.93
CA ILE A 68 -14.61 -23.51 -13.04
C ILE A 68 -14.80 -22.87 -11.65
N PRO A 69 -15.94 -23.13 -10.96
CA PRO A 69 -16.19 -22.58 -9.63
C PRO A 69 -15.15 -22.99 -8.60
N SER A 70 -14.76 -22.08 -7.68
CA SER A 70 -13.79 -22.40 -6.62
C SER A 70 -14.31 -23.46 -5.65
N ALA A 71 -15.62 -23.66 -5.58
CA ALA A 71 -16.25 -24.75 -4.84
C ALA A 71 -15.74 -26.14 -5.28
N ARG A 72 -15.35 -26.30 -6.56
CA ARG A 72 -14.72 -27.53 -7.07
C ARG A 72 -13.38 -27.80 -6.38
N CYS A 73 -12.60 -26.75 -6.11
CA CYS A 73 -11.32 -26.86 -5.43
C CYS A 73 -11.49 -27.21 -3.94
N GLY A 74 -12.60 -26.77 -3.34
CA GLY A 74 -12.94 -27.00 -1.93
C GLY A 74 -13.19 -28.46 -1.55
N THR A 75 -13.32 -29.38 -2.52
CA THR A 75 -13.43 -30.82 -2.24
C THR A 75 -12.13 -31.40 -1.69
N CYS A 76 -10.98 -30.92 -2.18
CA CYS A 76 -9.64 -31.33 -1.72
C CYS A 76 -8.96 -30.27 -0.84
N HIS A 77 -9.35 -29.01 -0.99
CA HIS A 77 -8.78 -27.84 -0.32
C HIS A 77 -9.84 -27.11 0.52
N THR A 78 -10.53 -27.82 1.40
CA THR A 78 -11.68 -27.29 2.14
C THR A 78 -11.30 -26.09 3.00
N ASP A 79 -10.15 -26.14 3.67
CA ASP A 79 -9.68 -25.04 4.50
C ASP A 79 -9.28 -23.80 3.68
N ALA A 80 -8.43 -23.95 2.67
CA ALA A 80 -8.04 -22.84 1.82
C ALA A 80 -9.25 -22.19 1.11
N HIS A 81 -10.21 -22.99 0.65
CA HIS A 81 -11.45 -22.48 0.06
C HIS A 81 -12.31 -21.71 1.07
N ALA A 82 -12.46 -22.22 2.30
CA ALA A 82 -13.21 -21.52 3.36
C ALA A 82 -12.58 -20.17 3.70
N GLN A 83 -11.24 -20.13 3.81
CA GLN A 83 -10.48 -18.89 4.03
C GLN A 83 -10.66 -17.89 2.87
N TRP A 84 -10.47 -18.35 1.63
CA TRP A 84 -10.64 -17.52 0.44
C TRP A 84 -12.05 -16.94 0.33
N ARG A 85 -13.08 -17.73 0.62
CA ARG A 85 -14.47 -17.28 0.48
C ARG A 85 -14.82 -16.09 1.38
N GLN A 86 -14.16 -16.00 2.53
CA GLN A 86 -14.33 -14.89 3.48
C GLN A 86 -13.35 -13.73 3.24
N SER A 87 -12.37 -13.90 2.36
CA SER A 87 -11.34 -12.90 2.08
C SER A 87 -11.82 -11.76 1.16
N ALA A 88 -11.05 -10.68 1.08
CA ALA A 88 -11.32 -9.63 0.09
C ALA A 88 -11.24 -10.13 -1.36
N HIS A 89 -10.37 -11.11 -1.67
CA HIS A 89 -10.22 -11.65 -3.02
C HIS A 89 -11.47 -12.39 -3.52
N GLY A 90 -12.00 -13.33 -2.72
CA GLY A 90 -13.23 -14.05 -3.03
C GLY A 90 -14.51 -13.19 -3.01
N ASN A 91 -14.37 -11.91 -2.64
CA ASN A 91 -15.44 -10.93 -2.57
C ASN A 91 -15.19 -9.70 -3.43
N ALA A 92 -14.08 -9.66 -4.18
CA ALA A 92 -13.59 -8.46 -4.85
C ALA A 92 -14.61 -7.87 -5.84
N PHE A 93 -15.45 -8.72 -6.44
CA PHE A 93 -16.49 -8.29 -7.35
C PHE A 93 -17.85 -8.08 -6.66
N ARG A 94 -18.27 -8.97 -5.76
CA ARG A 94 -19.68 -9.03 -5.31
C ARG A 94 -20.03 -8.13 -4.12
N GLU A 95 -19.04 -7.61 -3.43
CA GLU A 95 -19.27 -6.75 -2.26
C GLU A 95 -19.94 -5.42 -2.64
N PRO A 96 -20.79 -4.84 -1.78
CA PRO A 96 -21.66 -3.71 -2.15
C PRO A 96 -20.93 -2.38 -2.39
N PHE A 97 -19.78 -2.15 -1.75
CA PHE A 97 -18.96 -0.95 -1.87
C PHE A 97 -18.38 -0.82 -3.29
N TYR A 98 -17.70 -1.86 -3.77
CA TYR A 98 -17.21 -1.92 -5.15
C TYR A 98 -18.35 -1.89 -6.17
N GLN A 99 -19.40 -2.70 -5.93
CA GLN A 99 -20.56 -2.77 -6.83
C GLN A 99 -21.23 -1.40 -7.03
N LYS A 100 -21.27 -0.56 -6.00
CA LYS A 100 -21.84 0.79 -6.13
C LYS A 100 -21.03 1.63 -7.13
N ASN A 101 -19.71 1.68 -7.01
CA ASN A 101 -18.85 2.43 -7.93
C ASN A 101 -18.91 1.86 -9.36
N VAL A 102 -18.88 0.54 -9.52
CA VAL A 102 -18.98 -0.08 -10.86
C VAL A 102 -20.32 0.22 -11.51
N LYS A 103 -21.44 0.16 -10.78
CA LYS A 103 -22.76 0.53 -11.32
C LYS A 103 -22.82 1.99 -11.75
N ASP A 104 -22.25 2.88 -10.95
CA ASP A 104 -22.14 4.30 -11.30
C ASP A 104 -21.29 4.49 -12.57
N LEU A 105 -20.16 3.78 -12.70
CA LEU A 105 -19.33 3.80 -13.92
C LEU A 105 -20.11 3.30 -15.15
N ILE A 106 -20.80 2.16 -15.03
CA ILE A 106 -21.64 1.61 -16.10
C ILE A 106 -22.70 2.62 -16.52
N SER A 107 -23.38 3.25 -15.56
CA SER A 107 -24.44 4.22 -15.85
C SER A 107 -23.93 5.49 -16.53
N GLN A 108 -22.68 5.89 -16.27
CA GLN A 108 -22.11 7.14 -16.75
C GLN A 108 -21.33 6.97 -18.06
N LYS A 109 -20.62 5.85 -18.23
CA LYS A 109 -19.71 5.64 -19.37
C LYS A 109 -20.01 4.39 -20.18
N GLY A 110 -20.53 3.33 -19.56
CA GLY A 110 -20.82 2.05 -20.20
C GLY A 110 -20.07 0.88 -19.56
N ILE A 111 -20.51 -0.34 -19.83
CA ILE A 111 -19.95 -1.58 -19.24
C ILE A 111 -18.54 -1.86 -19.75
N GLU A 112 -18.19 -1.45 -20.95
CA GLU A 112 -16.88 -1.65 -21.54
C GLU A 112 -15.76 -0.97 -20.71
N PHE A 113 -16.06 0.12 -20.01
CA PHE A 113 -15.10 0.80 -19.13
C PHE A 113 -14.77 -0.02 -17.88
N THR A 114 -15.62 -0.97 -17.48
CA THR A 114 -15.38 -1.84 -16.32
C THR A 114 -14.24 -2.82 -16.54
N ARG A 115 -13.83 -3.08 -17.80
CA ARG A 115 -12.65 -3.92 -18.13
C ARG A 115 -11.39 -3.48 -17.41
N HIS A 116 -11.27 -2.18 -17.16
CA HIS A 116 -10.25 -1.60 -16.30
C HIS A 116 -10.23 -2.22 -14.90
N CYS A 117 -11.39 -2.27 -14.26
CA CYS A 117 -11.54 -2.72 -12.89
C CYS A 117 -11.53 -4.25 -12.81
N GLU A 118 -12.19 -4.94 -13.75
CA GLU A 118 -12.37 -6.38 -13.70
C GLU A 118 -11.09 -7.18 -13.99
N SER A 119 -10.05 -6.56 -14.55
CA SER A 119 -8.74 -7.21 -14.63
C SER A 119 -8.14 -7.56 -13.28
N CYS A 120 -8.55 -6.87 -12.22
CA CYS A 120 -8.14 -7.14 -10.84
C CYS A 120 -9.29 -7.70 -9.99
N HIS A 121 -10.54 -7.38 -10.28
CA HIS A 121 -11.69 -7.73 -9.43
C HIS A 121 -12.47 -8.98 -9.88
N ASN A 122 -12.56 -9.23 -11.19
CA ASN A 122 -13.23 -10.40 -11.77
C ASN A 122 -12.55 -10.83 -13.08
N PRO A 123 -11.33 -11.42 -13.02
CA PRO A 123 -10.60 -11.80 -14.23
C PRO A 123 -11.41 -12.70 -15.17
N ALA A 124 -12.23 -13.60 -14.62
CA ALA A 124 -13.09 -14.47 -15.43
C ALA A 124 -14.09 -13.68 -16.30
N ALA A 125 -14.69 -12.61 -15.76
CA ALA A 125 -15.56 -11.73 -16.54
C ALA A 125 -14.80 -11.01 -17.67
N LEU A 126 -13.57 -10.57 -17.41
CA LEU A 126 -12.74 -9.92 -18.41
C LEU A 126 -12.39 -10.88 -19.56
N PHE A 127 -11.81 -12.04 -19.24
CA PHE A 127 -11.29 -12.97 -20.24
C PHE A 127 -12.37 -13.71 -21.01
N SER A 128 -13.58 -13.84 -20.45
CA SER A 128 -14.71 -14.45 -21.16
C SER A 128 -15.35 -13.55 -22.21
N GLY A 129 -15.04 -12.25 -22.23
CA GLY A 129 -15.72 -11.29 -23.12
C GLY A 129 -17.10 -10.90 -22.60
N ALA A 130 -17.35 -11.05 -21.29
CA ALA A 130 -18.64 -10.74 -20.68
C ALA A 130 -18.89 -9.23 -20.52
N LEU A 131 -17.85 -8.39 -20.62
CA LEU A 131 -17.87 -6.95 -20.34
C LEU A 131 -18.19 -6.14 -21.60
N THR A 132 -19.35 -6.42 -22.20
CA THR A 132 -19.91 -5.75 -23.37
C THR A 132 -21.42 -5.59 -23.21
N LYS A 133 -22.00 -4.61 -23.90
CA LYS A 133 -23.45 -4.41 -23.92
C LYS A 133 -24.12 -5.66 -24.53
N ASN A 134 -25.24 -6.10 -23.95
CA ASN A 134 -26.01 -7.27 -24.41
C ASN A 134 -25.19 -8.57 -24.48
N SER A 135 -24.22 -8.75 -23.56
CA SER A 135 -23.38 -9.95 -23.50
C SER A 135 -24.20 -11.24 -23.57
N LYS A 136 -23.72 -12.20 -24.37
CA LYS A 136 -24.25 -13.57 -24.48
C LYS A 136 -23.51 -14.56 -23.60
N VAL A 137 -22.47 -14.10 -22.91
CA VAL A 137 -21.66 -14.93 -22.02
C VAL A 137 -22.47 -15.27 -20.78
N LYS A 138 -22.58 -16.56 -20.47
CA LYS A 138 -23.06 -17.00 -19.15
C LYS A 138 -22.05 -16.57 -18.08
N ARG A 139 -22.54 -16.04 -16.96
CA ARG A 139 -21.69 -15.46 -15.91
C ARG A 139 -21.73 -16.25 -14.59
N PRO A 140 -21.35 -17.54 -14.57
CA PRO A 140 -21.34 -18.33 -13.34
C PRO A 140 -20.28 -17.86 -12.33
N PHE A 141 -19.31 -17.05 -12.78
CA PHE A 141 -18.17 -16.55 -12.01
C PHE A 141 -18.44 -15.22 -11.28
N ASP A 142 -19.63 -14.63 -11.39
CA ASP A 142 -19.94 -13.36 -10.73
C ASP A 142 -19.92 -13.45 -9.19
N GLU A 143 -20.00 -14.65 -8.61
CA GLU A 143 -19.90 -14.86 -7.17
C GLU A 143 -18.48 -15.13 -6.65
N GLU A 144 -17.50 -15.20 -7.56
CA GLU A 144 -16.15 -15.70 -7.31
C GLU A 144 -15.11 -14.58 -7.14
N GLY A 145 -15.31 -13.40 -7.75
CA GLY A 145 -14.31 -12.33 -7.75
C GLY A 145 -12.95 -12.81 -8.28
N VAL A 146 -11.90 -12.72 -7.47
CA VAL A 146 -10.59 -13.31 -7.79
C VAL A 146 -10.58 -14.78 -7.39
N SER A 147 -11.05 -15.64 -8.31
CA SER A 147 -11.23 -17.08 -8.09
C SER A 147 -9.92 -17.88 -7.97
N CYS A 148 -10.01 -19.10 -7.43
CA CYS A 148 -8.88 -20.04 -7.40
C CYS A 148 -8.30 -20.26 -8.80
N ILE A 149 -9.14 -20.62 -9.76
CA ILE A 149 -8.68 -20.93 -11.11
C ILE A 149 -8.11 -19.71 -11.83
N SER A 150 -8.64 -18.50 -11.59
CA SER A 150 -8.09 -17.26 -12.14
C SER A 150 -6.68 -17.00 -11.63
N CYS A 151 -6.46 -17.03 -10.31
CA CYS A 151 -5.14 -16.81 -9.73
C CYS A 151 -4.11 -17.84 -10.20
N HIS A 152 -4.46 -19.13 -10.13
CA HIS A 152 -3.54 -20.22 -10.43
C HIS A 152 -3.26 -20.43 -11.93
N THR A 153 -3.99 -19.73 -12.81
CA THR A 153 -3.81 -19.80 -14.28
C THR A 153 -2.91 -18.71 -14.85
N ILE A 154 -2.62 -17.64 -14.09
CA ILE A 154 -1.72 -16.56 -14.54
C ILE A 154 -0.31 -17.12 -14.82
N GLN A 155 0.22 -16.82 -16.02
CA GLN A 155 1.46 -17.41 -16.53
C GLN A 155 2.68 -16.51 -16.33
N SER A 156 2.52 -15.20 -16.49
CA SER A 156 3.58 -14.20 -16.35
C SER A 156 3.00 -12.86 -15.92
N ALA A 157 3.84 -12.01 -15.33
CA ALA A 157 3.56 -10.63 -14.98
C ALA A 157 4.39 -9.71 -15.89
N THR A 158 3.86 -8.54 -16.24
CA THR A 158 4.51 -7.57 -17.13
C THR A 158 5.16 -6.40 -16.39
N GLY A 159 4.96 -6.29 -15.07
CA GLY A 159 5.42 -5.16 -14.25
C GLY A 159 4.54 -3.90 -14.36
N LYS A 160 3.55 -3.90 -15.26
CA LYS A 160 2.54 -2.84 -15.37
C LYS A 160 1.39 -3.08 -14.39
N GLY A 161 0.77 -2.01 -13.91
CA GLY A 161 -0.43 -2.10 -13.07
C GLY A 161 -1.69 -2.47 -13.86
N ILE A 162 -2.83 -2.58 -13.18
CA ILE A 162 -4.15 -2.85 -13.79
C ILE A 162 -4.16 -4.13 -14.61
N GLY A 163 -3.91 -5.25 -13.94
CA GLY A 163 -3.90 -6.56 -14.55
C GLY A 163 -2.77 -6.77 -15.53
N GLY A 164 -1.58 -6.18 -15.31
CA GLY A 164 -0.39 -6.42 -16.13
C GLY A 164 0.15 -7.85 -15.97
N TYR A 165 -0.59 -8.82 -16.50
CA TYR A 165 -0.31 -10.24 -16.48
C TYR A 165 -0.86 -10.93 -17.74
N VAL A 166 -0.33 -12.12 -18.03
CA VAL A 166 -0.81 -13.00 -19.09
C VAL A 166 -1.63 -14.15 -18.48
N MET A 167 -2.92 -14.20 -18.80
CA MET A 167 -3.80 -15.30 -18.42
C MET A 167 -3.57 -16.50 -19.33
N GLY A 168 -3.22 -17.64 -18.73
CA GLY A 168 -3.10 -18.90 -19.46
C GLY A 168 -4.44 -19.53 -19.78
N GLU A 169 -4.40 -20.69 -20.43
CA GLU A 169 -5.55 -21.57 -20.52
C GLU A 169 -5.75 -22.33 -19.19
N PRO A 170 -6.93 -22.25 -18.54
CA PRO A 170 -7.21 -22.99 -17.31
C PRO A 170 -6.99 -24.50 -17.47
N ALA A 171 -6.42 -25.15 -16.45
CA ALA A 171 -6.21 -26.60 -16.45
C ALA A 171 -6.19 -27.13 -15.02
N LEU A 172 -6.70 -28.35 -14.82
CA LEU A 172 -6.56 -29.12 -13.58
C LEU A 172 -5.31 -29.99 -13.60
N LEU A 173 -4.88 -30.47 -14.78
CA LEU A 173 -3.65 -31.26 -14.96
C LEU A 173 -2.82 -30.70 -16.11
N VAL A 174 -1.51 -30.64 -15.92
CA VAL A 174 -0.54 -30.38 -16.99
C VAL A 174 0.46 -31.52 -17.03
N LYS A 175 0.38 -32.35 -18.07
CA LYS A 175 1.30 -33.48 -18.30
C LYS A 175 2.70 -32.98 -18.65
N GLU A 176 3.70 -33.84 -18.55
CA GLU A 176 5.10 -33.48 -18.84
C GLU A 176 5.31 -33.02 -20.29
N ALA A 177 4.58 -33.61 -21.24
CA ALA A 177 4.55 -33.18 -22.64
C ALA A 177 3.86 -31.82 -22.87
N GLY A 178 3.35 -31.15 -21.82
CA GLY A 178 2.65 -29.88 -21.89
C GLY A 178 1.15 -29.98 -22.13
N THR A 179 0.60 -31.19 -22.33
CA THR A 179 -0.84 -31.42 -22.49
C THR A 179 -1.61 -30.90 -21.28
N ARG A 180 -2.62 -30.05 -21.52
CA ARG A 180 -3.47 -29.43 -20.50
C ARG A 180 -4.83 -30.13 -20.49
N LEU A 181 -5.30 -30.51 -19.30
CA LEU A 181 -6.60 -31.15 -19.11
C LEU A 181 -7.41 -30.37 -18.08
N LEU A 182 -8.66 -30.07 -18.39
CA LEU A 182 -9.58 -29.32 -17.53
C LEU A 182 -10.91 -30.05 -17.37
N PHE A 183 -11.55 -30.37 -18.48
CA PHE A 183 -12.80 -31.12 -18.50
C PHE A 183 -12.55 -32.62 -18.40
N GLU A 184 -13.57 -33.35 -17.93
CA GLU A 184 -13.56 -34.81 -17.75
C GLU A 184 -12.47 -35.32 -16.76
N VAL A 185 -11.82 -34.43 -16.02
CA VAL A 185 -10.87 -34.75 -14.95
C VAL A 185 -11.62 -34.98 -13.64
N LYS A 186 -11.65 -36.22 -13.16
CA LYS A 186 -12.22 -36.59 -11.85
C LYS A 186 -11.23 -36.24 -10.72
N ASP A 187 -11.74 -36.15 -9.49
CA ASP A 187 -10.87 -35.94 -8.32
C ASP A 187 -9.81 -37.02 -8.19
N GLN A 188 -10.17 -38.28 -8.45
CA GLN A 188 -9.22 -39.38 -8.37
C GLN A 188 -8.08 -39.21 -9.38
N ASP A 189 -8.36 -38.76 -10.61
CA ASP A 189 -7.32 -38.51 -11.62
C ASP A 189 -6.30 -37.44 -11.15
N ILE A 190 -6.75 -36.48 -10.34
CA ILE A 190 -5.90 -35.44 -9.73
C ILE A 190 -5.04 -36.02 -8.61
N LEU A 191 -5.65 -36.83 -7.73
CA LEU A 191 -4.97 -37.46 -6.62
C LEU A 191 -3.95 -38.51 -7.08
N ASP A 192 -4.22 -39.17 -8.21
CA ASP A 192 -3.32 -40.16 -8.81
C ASP A 192 -2.12 -39.50 -9.54
N ASP A 193 -2.25 -38.24 -9.97
CA ASP A 193 -1.21 -37.48 -10.69
C ASP A 193 -1.01 -36.07 -10.10
N ILE A 194 -0.67 -36.04 -8.81
CA ILE A 194 -0.31 -34.81 -8.07
C ILE A 194 0.80 -34.00 -8.79
N PRO A 195 1.85 -34.60 -9.37
CA PRO A 195 2.86 -33.83 -10.12
C PRO A 195 2.26 -33.03 -11.28
N SER A 196 1.34 -33.59 -12.07
CA SER A 196 0.64 -32.85 -13.13
C SER A 196 -0.28 -31.77 -12.60
N HIS A 197 -0.98 -32.03 -11.49
CA HIS A 197 -1.82 -31.02 -10.84
C HIS A 197 -0.99 -29.84 -10.33
N ARG A 198 0.13 -30.13 -9.69
CA ARG A 198 1.07 -29.12 -9.19
C ARG A 198 1.67 -28.29 -10.32
N ARG A 199 1.99 -28.89 -11.48
CA ARG A 199 2.41 -28.14 -12.68
C ARG A 199 1.31 -27.20 -13.20
N ALA A 200 0.05 -27.61 -13.08
CA ALA A 200 -1.09 -26.79 -13.48
C ALA A 200 -1.27 -25.57 -12.56
N MET A 201 -1.21 -25.79 -11.23
CA MET A 201 -1.63 -24.79 -10.23
C MET A 201 -0.48 -24.02 -9.57
N MET A 202 0.70 -24.61 -9.39
CA MET A 202 1.73 -24.06 -8.49
C MET A 202 2.97 -23.58 -9.23
N ARG A 203 2.80 -22.56 -10.09
CA ARG A 203 3.88 -21.93 -10.84
C ARG A 203 4.84 -21.14 -9.92
N PRO A 204 6.14 -21.03 -10.26
CA PRO A 204 7.09 -20.21 -9.50
C PRO A 204 6.65 -18.75 -9.31
N LEU A 205 5.96 -18.19 -10.31
CA LEU A 205 5.46 -16.81 -10.31
C LEU A 205 4.62 -16.47 -9.07
N LEU A 206 3.80 -17.40 -8.56
CA LEU A 206 2.90 -17.17 -7.41
C LEU A 206 3.64 -16.79 -6.11
N LYS A 207 4.96 -17.00 -6.08
CA LYS A 207 5.83 -16.71 -4.92
C LYS A 207 6.58 -15.38 -5.06
N THR A 208 6.41 -14.66 -6.17
CA THR A 208 7.14 -13.43 -6.44
C THR A 208 6.25 -12.21 -6.19
N ALA A 209 6.88 -11.07 -5.90
CA ALA A 209 6.15 -9.82 -5.68
C ALA A 209 5.50 -9.31 -6.97
N GLU A 210 6.09 -9.62 -8.14
CA GLU A 210 5.57 -9.26 -9.45
C GLU A 210 4.16 -9.84 -9.70
N PHE A 211 3.86 -11.04 -9.19
CA PHE A 211 2.51 -11.61 -9.26
C PHE A 211 1.48 -10.74 -8.55
N CYS A 212 1.79 -10.34 -7.32
CA CYS A 212 0.90 -9.47 -6.53
C CYS A 212 0.83 -8.07 -7.17
N GLY A 213 1.96 -7.58 -7.69
CA GLY A 213 2.09 -6.29 -8.33
C GLY A 213 1.21 -6.10 -9.56
N SER A 214 0.85 -7.17 -10.28
CA SER A 214 -0.06 -7.05 -11.42
C SER A 214 -1.45 -6.52 -11.03
N CYS A 215 -1.87 -6.67 -9.76
CA CYS A 215 -3.12 -6.09 -9.24
C CYS A 215 -2.89 -5.02 -8.17
N HIS A 216 -1.81 -5.11 -7.39
CA HIS A 216 -1.44 -4.14 -6.35
C HIS A 216 -0.54 -2.99 -6.85
N LYS A 217 -0.61 -2.71 -8.16
CA LYS A 217 -0.13 -1.50 -8.83
C LYS A 217 -1.26 -1.04 -9.74
N SER A 218 -1.62 0.24 -9.66
CA SER A 218 -2.84 0.74 -10.28
C SER A 218 -2.67 2.18 -10.79
N GLN A 219 -3.42 2.49 -11.83
CA GLN A 219 -3.45 3.77 -12.50
C GLN A 219 -4.84 4.00 -13.09
N VAL A 220 -5.18 5.24 -13.41
CA VAL A 220 -6.37 5.61 -14.15
C VAL A 220 -5.93 6.05 -15.55
N PRO A 221 -6.21 5.26 -16.60
CA PRO A 221 -5.78 5.59 -17.96
C PRO A 221 -6.66 6.69 -18.56
N ARG A 222 -6.16 7.34 -19.63
CA ARG A 222 -6.87 8.41 -20.35
C ARG A 222 -8.23 7.94 -20.85
N GLU A 223 -8.31 6.70 -21.33
CA GLU A 223 -9.54 6.07 -21.78
C GLU A 223 -10.60 6.08 -20.69
N LEU A 224 -10.22 5.90 -19.43
CA LEU A 224 -11.18 5.86 -18.32
C LEU A 224 -11.59 7.25 -17.84
N ASN A 225 -10.66 8.20 -17.75
CA ASN A 225 -10.90 9.51 -17.14
C ASN A 225 -11.05 10.69 -18.12
N ASP A 226 -10.92 10.45 -19.43
CA ASP A 226 -10.94 11.45 -20.51
C ASP A 226 -9.91 12.58 -20.32
N TYR A 227 -8.79 12.29 -19.65
CA TYR A 227 -7.79 13.28 -19.26
C TYR A 227 -6.37 12.82 -19.57
N LYS A 228 -5.80 11.92 -18.76
CA LYS A 228 -4.43 11.41 -18.90
C LYS A 228 -4.19 10.21 -18.00
N PHE A 229 -3.03 9.58 -18.12
CA PHE A 229 -2.54 8.66 -17.10
C PHE A 229 -2.43 9.35 -15.73
N LEU A 230 -3.10 8.78 -14.72
CA LEU A 230 -2.95 9.17 -13.32
C LEU A 230 -2.51 7.95 -12.52
N ARG A 231 -1.39 8.03 -11.81
CA ARG A 231 -1.01 6.97 -10.87
C ARG A 231 -2.02 6.94 -9.71
N ALA A 232 -2.60 5.76 -9.42
CA ALA A 232 -3.46 5.57 -8.26
C ALA A 232 -2.61 5.13 -7.06
N PHE A 233 -1.89 4.01 -7.19
CA PHE A 233 -0.95 3.52 -6.17
C PHE A 233 0.04 2.51 -6.78
N ALA A 234 1.15 2.26 -6.09
CA ALA A 234 2.27 1.46 -6.61
C ALA A 234 2.95 0.62 -5.51
N VAL A 235 2.17 -0.18 -4.78
CA VAL A 235 2.64 -0.90 -3.58
C VAL A 235 3.78 -1.88 -3.88
N ALA A 236 3.75 -2.53 -5.04
CA ALA A 236 4.85 -3.43 -5.46
C ALA A 236 6.17 -2.68 -5.69
N ASP A 237 6.10 -1.47 -6.26
CA ASP A 237 7.27 -0.61 -6.50
C ASP A 237 7.82 -0.06 -5.18
N GLU A 238 6.94 0.27 -4.23
CA GLU A 238 7.31 0.67 -2.86
C GLU A 238 8.00 -0.49 -2.10
N TYR A 239 7.46 -1.70 -2.20
CA TYR A 239 8.08 -2.90 -1.64
C TYR A 239 9.45 -3.18 -2.23
N GLN A 240 9.60 -3.05 -3.54
CA GLN A 240 10.87 -3.25 -4.23
C GLN A 240 11.97 -2.33 -3.69
N MET A 241 11.62 -1.09 -3.32
CA MET A 241 12.55 -0.12 -2.72
C MET A 241 12.70 -0.24 -1.19
N SER A 242 11.96 -1.16 -0.55
CA SER A 242 11.98 -1.34 0.90
C SER A 242 13.16 -2.20 1.37
N SER A 243 13.38 -2.21 2.68
CA SER A 243 14.41 -3.06 3.31
C SER A 243 14.14 -4.56 3.18
N PHE A 244 12.89 -4.95 2.90
CA PHE A 244 12.44 -6.34 2.86
C PHE A 244 12.73 -7.02 1.52
N SER A 245 12.77 -6.27 0.41
CA SER A 245 13.05 -6.84 -0.91
C SER A 245 14.50 -7.32 -1.05
N LYS A 246 15.42 -6.67 -0.32
CA LYS A 246 16.87 -6.75 -0.53
C LYS A 246 17.32 -6.26 -1.90
N GLU A 247 16.53 -5.41 -2.54
CA GLU A 247 16.85 -4.81 -3.84
C GLU A 247 17.27 -3.35 -3.76
N SER A 248 17.27 -2.75 -2.55
CA SER A 248 17.69 -1.37 -2.35
C SER A 248 18.56 -1.18 -1.09
N PRO A 249 19.64 -0.38 -1.16
CA PRO A 249 20.46 -0.02 -0.01
C PRO A 249 19.93 1.20 0.75
N HIS A 250 18.94 1.93 0.23
CA HIS A 250 18.53 3.24 0.75
C HIS A 250 17.75 3.26 2.09
N PRO A 251 17.03 2.20 2.49
CA PRO A 251 16.28 2.20 3.75
C PRO A 251 17.12 2.56 4.98
N TYR A 252 16.51 3.25 5.95
CA TYR A 252 17.16 3.63 7.22
C TYR A 252 17.51 2.44 8.12
N TYR A 253 16.76 1.35 7.97
CA TYR A 253 16.89 0.13 8.77
C TYR A 253 17.03 -1.07 7.82
N SER A 254 17.91 -2.00 8.16
CA SER A 254 18.02 -3.29 7.47
C SER A 254 17.08 -4.32 8.12
N ARG A 255 16.38 -5.10 7.29
CA ARG A 255 15.45 -6.17 7.69
C ARG A 255 15.77 -7.45 6.96
N ASP A 256 15.29 -8.59 7.43
CA ASP A 256 15.43 -9.83 6.66
C ASP A 256 14.58 -9.80 5.39
N LYS A 257 14.94 -10.67 4.43
CA LYS A 257 14.18 -10.75 3.18
C LYS A 257 12.81 -11.33 3.46
N GLU A 258 11.77 -10.58 3.14
CA GLU A 258 10.37 -10.99 3.23
C GLU A 258 9.69 -10.74 1.89
N THR A 259 8.63 -11.46 1.54
CA THR A 259 7.83 -11.23 0.34
C THR A 259 6.39 -10.90 0.71
N CYS A 260 5.58 -10.50 -0.29
CA CYS A 260 4.15 -10.33 -0.09
C CYS A 260 3.50 -11.57 0.56
N ASN A 261 3.90 -12.77 0.14
CA ASN A 261 3.37 -14.03 0.66
C ASN A 261 3.82 -14.31 2.10
N THR A 262 5.04 -13.95 2.51
CA THR A 262 5.50 -14.26 3.87
C THR A 262 4.75 -13.43 4.91
N CYS A 263 4.30 -12.23 4.55
CA CYS A 263 3.43 -11.40 5.39
C CYS A 263 1.93 -11.74 5.25
N HIS A 264 1.40 -11.81 4.02
CA HIS A 264 -0.04 -11.91 3.77
C HIS A 264 -0.56 -13.33 3.54
N MET A 265 0.33 -14.31 3.33
CA MET A 265 0.00 -15.74 3.18
C MET A 265 0.84 -16.60 4.14
N LYS A 266 1.09 -16.09 5.35
CA LYS A 266 1.82 -16.81 6.39
C LYS A 266 1.21 -18.19 6.66
N ARG A 267 2.02 -19.13 7.14
CA ARG A 267 1.53 -20.46 7.47
C ARG A 267 0.69 -20.42 8.74
N GLU A 268 -0.55 -20.86 8.66
CA GLU A 268 -1.50 -20.92 9.78
C GLU A 268 -2.05 -22.34 9.93
N PRO A 269 -2.55 -22.71 11.14
CA PRO A 269 -3.27 -23.97 11.33
C PRO A 269 -4.43 -24.10 10.33
N ALA A 270 -4.58 -25.30 9.77
CA ALA A 270 -5.67 -25.68 8.87
C ALA A 270 -6.61 -26.63 9.63
N PRO A 271 -7.61 -26.11 10.37
CA PRO A 271 -8.54 -26.95 11.14
C PRO A 271 -9.49 -27.80 10.28
N LEU A 272 -9.70 -27.44 9.02
CA LEU A 272 -10.50 -28.22 8.08
C LEU A 272 -9.62 -29.12 7.21
N PHE A 273 -10.24 -30.07 6.51
CA PHE A 273 -9.54 -30.94 5.57
C PHE A 273 -8.87 -30.13 4.45
N ASP A 274 -7.58 -30.35 4.25
CA ASP A 274 -6.87 -29.81 3.08
C ASP A 274 -5.69 -30.72 2.73
N VAL A 275 -5.71 -31.30 1.53
CA VAL A 275 -4.66 -32.21 1.06
C VAL A 275 -3.29 -31.51 0.91
N SER A 276 -3.27 -30.17 0.82
CA SER A 276 -2.04 -29.39 0.73
C SER A 276 -1.44 -29.00 2.08
N ALA A 277 -2.17 -29.23 3.19
CA ALA A 277 -1.67 -28.93 4.52
C ALA A 277 -0.44 -29.80 4.83
N LYS A 278 0.60 -29.16 5.38
CA LYS A 278 1.79 -29.86 5.89
C LYS A 278 1.92 -29.54 7.37
N ASP A 279 2.09 -30.57 8.18
CA ASP A 279 2.15 -30.47 9.64
C ASP A 279 0.94 -29.73 10.24
N GLY A 280 -0.25 -29.99 9.68
CA GLY A 280 -1.51 -29.34 10.07
C GLY A 280 -1.59 -27.85 9.72
N LYS A 281 -0.72 -27.33 8.85
CA LYS A 281 -0.66 -25.91 8.47
C LYS A 281 -0.66 -25.72 6.95
N LEU A 282 -1.25 -24.62 6.48
CA LEU A 282 -1.20 -24.19 5.08
C LEU A 282 -0.88 -22.69 4.98
N ALA A 283 -0.47 -22.24 3.79
CA ALA A 283 -0.29 -20.81 3.52
C ALA A 283 -1.67 -20.13 3.44
N THR A 284 -1.94 -19.21 4.37
CA THR A 284 -3.30 -18.67 4.55
C THR A 284 -3.83 -17.99 3.29
N HIS A 285 -5.08 -18.30 2.94
CA HIS A 285 -5.87 -17.65 1.90
C HIS A 285 -6.91 -16.71 2.53
N ARG A 286 -6.69 -16.28 3.78
CA ARG A 286 -7.48 -15.21 4.42
C ARG A 286 -7.07 -13.84 3.92
N TRP A 287 -5.79 -13.67 3.57
CA TRP A 287 -5.14 -12.39 3.29
C TRP A 287 -5.52 -11.31 4.30
N ALA A 288 -5.37 -11.63 5.59
CA ALA A 288 -5.61 -10.66 6.65
C ALA A 288 -4.71 -9.43 6.41
N ALA A 289 -5.36 -8.27 6.29
CA ALA A 289 -4.74 -7.00 5.96
C ALA A 289 -5.56 -5.88 6.62
N ALA A 290 -6.08 -4.92 5.86
CA ALA A 290 -6.82 -3.79 6.41
C ALA A 290 -8.34 -3.78 6.12
N ASN A 291 -8.89 -4.80 5.47
CA ASN A 291 -10.32 -4.81 5.12
C ASN A 291 -11.19 -5.37 6.25
N THR A 292 -11.56 -4.50 7.21
CA THR A 292 -12.54 -4.85 8.25
C THR A 292 -13.99 -4.77 7.75
N ALA A 293 -14.25 -4.07 6.64
CA ALA A 293 -15.60 -3.80 6.18
C ALA A 293 -16.32 -5.03 5.62
N ILE A 294 -15.65 -5.84 4.79
CA ILE A 294 -16.23 -7.06 4.21
C ILE A 294 -16.64 -8.06 5.30
N PRO A 295 -15.76 -8.50 6.21
CA PRO A 295 -16.15 -9.48 7.23
C PRO A 295 -17.15 -8.90 8.24
N PHE A 296 -17.13 -7.60 8.52
CA PHE A 296 -18.18 -6.95 9.32
C PHE A 296 -19.54 -6.99 8.61
N PHE A 297 -19.60 -6.59 7.34
CA PHE A 297 -20.83 -6.55 6.55
C PHE A 297 -21.48 -7.93 6.41
N TYR A 298 -20.70 -8.96 6.11
CA TYR A 298 -21.18 -10.33 5.96
C TYR A 298 -21.28 -11.12 7.27
N LYS A 299 -20.94 -10.50 8.41
CA LYS A 299 -20.97 -11.11 9.75
C LYS A 299 -20.08 -12.36 9.86
N TRP A 300 -18.82 -12.24 9.46
CA TRP A 300 -17.79 -13.27 9.58
C TRP A 300 -16.82 -12.97 10.73
N PRO A 301 -17.15 -13.36 11.97
CA PRO A 301 -16.41 -12.96 13.15
C PRO A 301 -14.96 -13.47 13.15
N GLU A 302 -14.70 -14.68 12.66
CA GLU A 302 -13.34 -15.23 12.59
C GLU A 302 -12.44 -14.44 11.65
N GLN A 303 -12.95 -14.07 10.46
CA GLN A 303 -12.20 -13.27 9.52
C GLN A 303 -12.01 -11.83 10.03
N LEU A 304 -13.04 -11.26 10.69
CA LEU A 304 -12.94 -9.94 11.30
C LEU A 304 -11.88 -9.93 12.42
N ASP A 305 -11.85 -10.96 13.26
CA ASP A 305 -10.84 -11.15 14.30
C ASP A 305 -9.43 -11.29 13.70
N ALA A 306 -9.26 -12.10 12.65
CA ALA A 306 -7.98 -12.26 11.98
C ALA A 306 -7.46 -10.93 11.38
N VAL A 307 -8.33 -10.14 10.76
CA VAL A 307 -8.00 -8.81 10.22
C VAL A 307 -7.68 -7.82 11.36
N THR A 308 -8.46 -7.84 12.44
CA THR A 308 -8.26 -6.94 13.59
C THR A 308 -6.91 -7.21 14.26
N LYS A 309 -6.60 -8.49 14.54
CA LYS A 309 -5.29 -8.92 15.06
C LYS A 309 -4.13 -8.59 14.13
N PHE A 310 -4.37 -8.60 12.81
CA PHE A 310 -3.35 -8.17 11.84
C PHE A 310 -3.08 -6.66 11.95
N LEU A 311 -4.12 -5.83 12.13
CA LEU A 311 -3.98 -4.39 12.28
C LEU A 311 -3.39 -3.97 13.64
N GLU A 312 -3.64 -4.74 14.70
CA GLU A 312 -3.13 -4.53 16.07
C GLU A 312 -1.70 -5.04 16.28
N ASN A 313 -1.07 -5.63 15.26
CA ASN A 313 0.29 -6.13 15.37
C ASN A 313 1.31 -4.96 15.52
N ASP A 314 2.55 -5.28 15.92
CA ASP A 314 3.61 -4.28 16.09
C ASP A 314 4.20 -3.78 14.75
N ALA A 315 3.41 -3.70 13.67
CA ALA A 315 3.88 -3.17 12.39
C ALA A 315 4.04 -1.64 12.40
N LEU A 316 3.24 -0.95 13.20
CA LEU A 316 3.29 0.49 13.41
C LEU A 316 3.72 0.81 14.83
N GLY A 317 4.07 2.07 15.07
CA GLY A 317 4.32 2.57 16.42
C GLY A 317 3.90 4.01 16.55
N ILE A 318 3.67 4.41 17.79
CA ILE A 318 3.39 5.77 18.18
C ILE A 318 4.12 6.06 19.48
N ASP A 319 4.73 7.24 19.59
CA ASP A 319 5.52 7.66 20.74
C ASP A 319 5.27 9.15 21.03
N ILE A 320 4.96 9.50 22.27
CA ILE A 320 4.95 10.90 22.71
C ILE A 320 6.41 11.24 23.04
N PHE A 321 7.11 11.76 22.05
CA PHE A 321 8.57 11.82 22.08
C PHE A 321 9.08 13.02 22.88
N SER A 322 8.53 14.20 22.62
CA SER A 322 8.98 15.47 23.16
C SER A 322 7.82 16.38 23.60
N LEU A 323 8.16 17.34 24.46
CA LEU A 323 7.34 18.50 24.78
C LEU A 323 8.16 19.76 24.49
N LYS A 324 7.49 20.75 23.96
CA LYS A 324 7.95 22.14 23.85
C LYS A 324 7.15 22.98 24.82
N LEU A 325 7.81 23.52 25.83
CA LEU A 325 7.19 24.25 26.93
C LEU A 325 7.46 25.75 26.74
N LYS A 326 6.39 26.54 26.70
CA LYS A 326 6.48 28.00 26.67
C LYS A 326 5.71 28.59 27.84
N SER A 327 6.45 29.03 28.86
CA SER A 327 5.87 29.70 30.02
C SER A 327 5.40 31.12 29.72
N SER A 328 4.35 31.54 30.43
CA SER A 328 3.85 32.91 30.35
C SER A 328 4.94 33.92 30.70
N GLY A 329 5.12 34.95 29.87
CA GLY A 329 6.14 35.98 30.05
C GLY A 329 7.57 35.58 29.65
N VAL A 330 7.82 34.32 29.24
CA VAL A 330 9.13 33.86 28.77
C VAL A 330 9.14 33.76 27.25
N SER A 331 10.16 34.34 26.61
CA SER A 331 10.27 34.36 25.14
C SER A 331 10.76 33.04 24.56
N ALA A 332 11.74 32.41 25.22
CA ALA A 332 12.32 31.14 24.83
C ALA A 332 11.38 29.96 25.13
N GLU A 333 11.41 28.95 24.26
CA GLU A 333 10.71 27.69 24.43
C GLU A 333 11.71 26.62 24.89
N GLU A 334 11.37 25.89 25.94
CA GLU A 334 12.17 24.77 26.43
C GLU A 334 11.79 23.49 25.66
N PHE A 335 12.79 22.80 25.11
CA PHE A 335 12.60 21.53 24.41
C PHE A 335 13.01 20.37 25.32
N VAL A 336 12.05 19.51 25.63
CA VAL A 336 12.21 18.38 26.55
C VAL A 336 12.09 17.08 25.77
N ALA A 337 13.20 16.35 25.62
CA ALA A 337 13.22 15.02 24.99
C ALA A 337 14.43 14.16 25.42
N PRO A 338 14.29 12.82 25.41
CA PRO A 338 13.03 12.10 25.38
C PRO A 338 12.25 12.29 26.71
N LEU A 339 10.93 12.45 26.65
CA LEU A 339 10.16 12.89 27.84
C LEU A 339 10.32 12.06 29.10
N ASN A 340 10.46 10.75 28.97
CA ASN A 340 10.66 9.83 30.08
C ASN A 340 12.12 9.76 30.60
N ARG A 341 13.01 10.63 30.11
CA ARG A 341 14.43 10.73 30.51
C ARG A 341 14.83 12.10 31.03
N SER A 342 13.95 13.09 30.90
CA SER A 342 14.27 14.49 31.17
C SER A 342 13.58 14.97 32.44
N SER A 343 14.23 15.88 33.16
CA SER A 343 13.59 16.66 34.22
C SER A 343 13.11 17.98 33.64
N PHE A 344 11.91 18.42 34.03
CA PHE A 344 11.32 19.67 33.57
C PHE A 344 10.20 20.12 34.53
N THR A 345 9.78 21.38 34.43
CA THR A 345 8.70 21.92 35.25
C THR A 345 7.57 22.43 34.37
N VAL A 346 6.34 22.02 34.67
CA VAL A 346 5.13 22.51 34.00
C VAL A 346 4.38 23.44 34.95
N LYS A 347 4.05 24.65 34.49
CA LYS A 347 3.29 25.64 35.26
C LYS A 347 1.88 25.78 34.71
N ALA A 348 0.97 26.24 35.56
CA ALA A 348 -0.36 26.66 35.11
C ALA A 348 -0.24 27.73 34.01
N ALA A 349 -1.14 27.69 33.02
CA ALA A 349 -1.15 28.54 31.83
C ALA A 349 0.04 28.38 30.87
N ASP A 350 0.99 27.47 31.13
CA ASP A 350 2.03 27.12 30.16
C ASP A 350 1.40 26.67 28.84
N ARG A 351 1.99 27.09 27.73
CA ARG A 351 1.64 26.56 26.42
C ARG A 351 2.55 25.39 26.12
N ILE A 352 1.94 24.23 25.91
CA ILE A 352 2.64 22.97 25.64
C ILE A 352 2.40 22.60 24.19
N THR A 353 3.46 22.25 23.47
CA THR A 353 3.36 21.53 22.19
C THR A 353 3.94 20.13 22.37
N ALA A 354 3.09 19.11 22.36
CA ALA A 354 3.49 17.72 22.37
C ALA A 354 3.83 17.27 20.95
N GLU A 355 4.99 16.64 20.76
CA GLU A 355 5.37 16.07 19.47
C GLU A 355 5.30 14.54 19.52
N VAL A 356 4.44 13.99 18.68
CA VAL A 356 4.11 12.56 18.58
C VAL A 356 4.75 11.99 17.33
N VAL A 357 5.59 10.96 17.48
CA VAL A 357 6.26 10.28 16.37
C VAL A 357 5.46 9.04 16.01
N VAL A 358 5.00 8.94 14.76
CA VAL A 358 4.32 7.75 14.21
C VAL A 358 5.28 7.03 13.28
N THR A 359 5.48 5.73 13.46
CA THR A 359 6.52 4.97 12.76
C THR A 359 5.96 3.81 11.97
N ASN A 360 6.32 3.68 10.69
CA ASN A 360 6.12 2.47 9.91
C ASN A 360 7.32 1.54 10.08
N LYS A 361 7.21 0.57 11.00
CA LYS A 361 8.34 -0.26 11.44
C LYS A 361 8.51 -1.52 10.61
N ASN A 362 7.41 -2.21 10.33
CA ASN A 362 7.41 -3.57 9.76
C ASN A 362 6.47 -3.75 8.55
N ILE A 363 6.16 -2.67 7.82
CA ILE A 363 5.39 -2.77 6.57
C ILE A 363 6.34 -2.56 5.40
N GLY A 364 6.32 -3.46 4.41
CA GLY A 364 7.17 -3.38 3.23
C GLY A 364 6.82 -2.24 2.27
N HIS A 365 5.72 -1.53 2.49
CA HIS A 365 5.22 -0.46 1.62
C HIS A 365 4.69 0.70 2.48
N SER A 366 4.11 1.71 1.84
CA SER A 366 3.52 2.86 2.53
C SER A 366 2.36 2.48 3.45
N PHE A 367 2.18 3.26 4.51
CA PHE A 367 1.01 3.21 5.40
C PHE A 367 0.25 4.55 5.38
N PRO A 368 -1.09 4.51 5.32
CA PRO A 368 -1.91 3.40 4.83
C PRO A 368 -1.49 2.98 3.41
N PRO A 369 -1.74 1.76 2.93
CA PRO A 369 -1.45 1.42 1.54
C PRO A 369 -2.62 1.80 0.62
N GLU A 370 -2.37 1.82 -0.70
CA GLU A 370 -3.42 1.84 -1.74
C GLU A 370 -4.36 3.07 -1.74
N LEU A 371 -5.67 2.83 -1.96
CA LEU A 371 -6.79 3.74 -2.19
C LEU A 371 -7.23 4.48 -0.92
N ARG A 372 -6.33 5.31 -0.41
CA ARG A 372 -6.47 6.05 0.85
C ARG A 372 -7.33 7.32 0.77
N ASP A 373 -8.02 7.54 -0.34
CA ASP A 373 -8.97 8.65 -0.52
C ASP A 373 -10.30 8.42 0.22
N PHE A 374 -10.64 7.17 0.50
CA PHE A 374 -11.84 6.81 1.27
C PHE A 374 -11.56 5.92 2.49
N TYR A 375 -10.30 5.55 2.75
CA TYR A 375 -9.90 4.94 4.03
C TYR A 375 -9.74 6.01 5.11
N GLU A 376 -9.81 5.61 6.38
CA GLU A 376 -9.68 6.56 7.49
C GLU A 376 -8.69 6.07 8.55
N ALA A 377 -7.43 6.48 8.40
CA ALA A 377 -6.39 6.33 9.41
C ALA A 377 -6.04 7.70 9.99
N TYR A 378 -5.94 7.80 11.32
CA TYR A 378 -5.74 9.08 12.00
C TYR A 378 -5.10 8.90 13.38
N VAL A 379 -4.50 9.97 13.87
CA VAL A 379 -3.97 10.02 15.23
C VAL A 379 -5.03 10.63 16.14
N GLU A 380 -5.43 9.89 17.16
CA GLU A 380 -6.16 10.43 18.30
C GLU A 380 -5.15 10.95 19.32
N PHE A 381 -5.40 12.14 19.87
CA PHE A 381 -4.66 12.70 20.99
C PHE A 381 -5.64 13.25 22.03
N VAL A 382 -5.47 12.82 23.28
CA VAL A 382 -6.35 13.17 24.40
C VAL A 382 -5.51 13.61 25.59
N VAL A 383 -5.89 14.73 26.20
CA VAL A 383 -5.37 15.18 27.49
C VAL A 383 -6.49 15.07 28.51
N THR A 384 -6.25 14.40 29.63
CA THR A 384 -7.20 14.23 30.74
C THR A 384 -6.57 14.66 32.07
N ASP A 385 -7.38 15.07 33.03
CA ASP A 385 -6.96 15.23 34.42
C ASP A 385 -7.00 13.89 35.20
N ASP A 386 -6.60 13.92 36.47
CA ASP A 386 -6.56 12.75 37.37
C ASP A 386 -7.96 12.16 37.68
N THR A 387 -9.03 12.92 37.44
CA THR A 387 -10.41 12.41 37.56
C THR A 387 -10.87 11.65 36.31
N GLY A 388 -10.05 11.67 35.24
CA GLY A 388 -10.40 11.15 33.93
C GLY A 388 -11.22 12.13 33.08
N LYS A 389 -11.40 13.38 33.50
CA LYS A 389 -12.11 14.40 32.69
C LYS A 389 -11.25 14.79 31.50
N THR A 390 -11.80 14.69 30.30
CA THR A 390 -11.14 15.17 29.07
C THR A 390 -11.00 16.69 29.11
N LEU A 391 -9.76 17.15 29.01
CA LEU A 391 -9.40 18.57 28.93
C LEU A 391 -9.26 19.04 27.49
N TYR A 392 -8.58 18.22 26.67
CA TYR A 392 -8.34 18.50 25.25
C TYR A 392 -8.43 17.18 24.48
N GLN A 393 -8.92 17.25 23.24
CA GLN A 393 -9.00 16.09 22.37
C GLN A 393 -8.90 16.50 20.89
N SER A 394 -8.27 15.65 20.09
CA SER A 394 -8.31 15.66 18.63
C SER A 394 -8.34 14.21 18.11
N GLY A 395 -8.91 13.99 16.94
CA GLY A 395 -8.95 12.68 16.29
C GLY A 395 -9.97 11.72 16.90
N PHE A 396 -11.25 12.09 16.88
CA PHE A 396 -12.36 11.27 17.37
C PHE A 396 -13.49 11.16 16.36
N ILE A 397 -14.31 10.12 16.47
CA ILE A 397 -15.52 9.97 15.67
C ILE A 397 -16.67 10.71 16.37
N LYS A 398 -17.25 11.70 15.70
CA LYS A 398 -18.39 12.46 16.19
C LYS A 398 -19.66 11.58 16.22
N PRO A 399 -20.71 11.96 16.97
CA PRO A 399 -21.97 11.20 17.01
C PRO A 399 -22.62 10.96 15.65
N ASN A 400 -22.35 11.82 14.66
CA ASN A 400 -22.81 11.67 13.28
C ASN A 400 -21.92 10.74 12.42
N GLY A 401 -20.96 10.04 13.03
CA GLY A 401 -20.03 9.09 12.41
C GLY A 401 -18.85 9.70 11.64
N HIS A 402 -18.80 11.04 11.49
CA HIS A 402 -17.70 11.72 10.81
C HIS A 402 -16.51 11.88 11.75
N LEU A 403 -15.31 11.77 11.18
CA LEU A 403 -14.08 12.12 11.88
C LEU A 403 -14.06 13.62 12.22
N ASP A 404 -13.51 13.94 13.37
CA ASP A 404 -13.11 15.29 13.78
C ASP A 404 -12.30 15.98 12.67
N GLU A 405 -12.75 17.17 12.27
CA GLU A 405 -12.13 17.99 11.23
C GLU A 405 -10.68 18.37 11.56
N SER A 406 -10.31 18.42 12.86
CA SER A 406 -8.96 18.76 13.30
C SER A 406 -8.00 17.58 13.35
N ALA A 407 -8.45 16.36 13.02
CA ALA A 407 -7.67 15.14 13.15
C ALA A 407 -6.49 15.11 12.18
N HIS A 408 -5.29 14.85 12.72
CA HIS A 408 -4.17 14.45 11.88
C HIS A 408 -4.50 13.12 11.20
N ASN A 409 -4.55 13.10 9.87
CA ASN A 409 -5.02 11.94 9.13
C ASN A 409 -4.11 11.58 7.96
N TYR A 410 -4.03 10.27 7.71
CA TYR A 410 -3.20 9.70 6.67
C TYR A 410 -4.06 9.36 5.43
N LYS A 411 -4.53 10.40 4.73
CA LYS A 411 -5.41 10.30 3.56
C LYS A 411 -4.83 10.98 2.32
N THR A 412 -5.47 10.71 1.19
CA THR A 412 -5.25 11.43 -0.06
C THR A 412 -6.51 12.23 -0.40
N TYR A 413 -6.38 13.53 -0.62
CA TYR A 413 -7.49 14.35 -1.08
C TYR A 413 -7.47 14.44 -2.61
N LEU A 414 -8.43 13.81 -3.27
CA LEU A 414 -8.57 13.82 -4.72
C LEU A 414 -9.56 14.92 -5.15
N VAL A 415 -9.22 15.68 -6.18
CA VAL A 415 -10.07 16.76 -6.70
C VAL A 415 -10.56 16.47 -8.11
N LYS A 416 -11.78 16.93 -8.41
CA LYS A 416 -12.44 16.82 -9.72
C LYS A 416 -12.08 17.99 -10.63
N ALA A 417 -12.57 17.96 -11.88
CA ALA A 417 -12.35 19.00 -12.88
C ALA A 417 -12.91 20.38 -12.53
N ASP A 418 -13.94 20.43 -11.68
CA ASP A 418 -14.51 21.66 -11.12
C ASP A 418 -13.82 22.08 -9.80
N GLY A 419 -12.77 21.36 -9.40
CA GLY A 419 -12.05 21.51 -8.14
C GLY A 419 -12.85 21.15 -6.88
N SER A 420 -13.98 20.45 -7.03
CA SER A 420 -14.69 19.86 -5.89
C SER A 420 -14.02 18.57 -5.42
N PHE A 421 -14.30 18.18 -4.17
CA PHE A 421 -13.75 16.96 -3.57
C PHE A 421 -14.28 15.70 -4.26
N ASN A 422 -13.43 14.69 -4.44
CA ASN A 422 -13.82 13.34 -4.89
C ASN A 422 -13.78 12.34 -3.73
N ASP A 423 -14.81 12.39 -2.88
CA ASP A 423 -14.99 11.59 -1.66
C ASP A 423 -15.77 10.28 -1.85
N LYS A 424 -16.29 10.05 -3.06
CA LYS A 424 -17.06 8.84 -3.43
C LYS A 424 -16.24 7.81 -4.18
N HIS A 425 -14.94 8.03 -4.30
CA HIS A 425 -14.03 7.16 -5.05
C HIS A 425 -14.42 7.01 -6.54
N HIS A 426 -14.97 8.05 -7.18
CA HIS A 426 -15.21 8.05 -8.62
C HIS A 426 -13.89 8.33 -9.35
N ILE A 427 -12.99 7.34 -9.42
CA ILE A 427 -11.62 7.52 -9.92
C ILE A 427 -11.54 8.12 -11.34
N TRP A 428 -12.54 7.86 -12.18
CA TRP A 428 -12.65 8.42 -13.53
C TRP A 428 -12.93 9.94 -13.55
N ARG A 429 -13.31 10.54 -12.42
CA ARG A 429 -13.53 11.99 -12.27
C ARG A 429 -12.35 12.73 -11.67
N THR A 430 -11.30 12.02 -11.24
CA THR A 430 -10.11 12.63 -10.64
C THR A 430 -9.34 13.46 -11.67
N ARG A 431 -8.85 14.61 -11.23
CA ARG A 431 -7.98 15.53 -11.99
C ARG A 431 -6.71 15.91 -11.26
N GLY A 432 -6.70 15.89 -9.94
CA GLY A 432 -5.52 16.21 -9.17
C GLY A 432 -5.53 15.61 -7.77
N VAL A 433 -4.37 15.66 -7.15
CA VAL A 433 -4.16 15.31 -5.74
C VAL A 433 -3.90 16.61 -5.00
N ALA A 434 -4.74 16.94 -4.03
CA ALA A 434 -4.58 18.12 -3.17
C ALA A 434 -3.65 17.83 -1.99
N GLN A 435 -3.69 16.60 -1.47
CA GLN A 435 -2.85 16.17 -0.36
C GLN A 435 -2.59 14.67 -0.40
N ASN A 436 -1.44 14.24 0.11
CA ASN A 436 -1.14 12.83 0.40
C ASN A 436 -0.25 12.71 1.64
N ASN A 437 -0.81 12.22 2.75
CA ASN A 437 -0.09 11.98 4.01
C ASN A 437 0.17 10.49 4.20
N GLN A 438 1.32 10.01 3.72
CA GLN A 438 1.70 8.60 3.80
C GLN A 438 3.05 8.40 4.46
N ILE A 439 3.19 7.32 5.23
CA ILE A 439 4.45 6.94 5.86
C ILE A 439 5.08 5.78 5.08
N GLN A 440 6.17 6.03 4.37
CA GLN A 440 6.89 4.98 3.63
C GLN A 440 7.46 3.89 4.57
N SER A 441 7.78 2.74 3.99
CA SER A 441 8.42 1.63 4.72
C SER A 441 9.67 2.09 5.47
N GLY A 442 9.75 1.78 6.77
CA GLY A 442 10.90 2.12 7.60
C GLY A 442 11.05 3.61 7.93
N ARG A 443 10.06 4.45 7.62
CA ARG A 443 10.06 5.89 7.90
C ARG A 443 9.12 6.26 9.05
N SER A 444 9.15 7.53 9.42
CA SER A 444 8.40 8.09 10.53
C SER A 444 7.77 9.42 10.12
N ASP A 445 6.66 9.78 10.77
CA ASP A 445 6.01 11.07 10.69
C ASP A 445 5.96 11.73 12.08
N LEU A 446 5.79 13.05 12.13
CA LEU A 446 5.83 13.88 13.33
C LEU A 446 4.61 14.79 13.45
N VAL A 447 3.70 14.42 14.33
CA VAL A 447 2.45 15.15 14.60
C VAL A 447 2.63 16.06 15.81
N ARG A 448 2.08 17.27 15.77
CA ARG A 448 2.24 18.27 16.84
C ARG A 448 0.91 18.74 17.38
N TYR A 449 0.70 18.60 18.69
CA TYR A 449 -0.51 19.04 19.38
C TYR A 449 -0.18 20.14 20.38
N GLN A 450 -0.81 21.31 20.22
CA GLN A 450 -0.61 22.44 21.10
C GLN A 450 -1.84 22.68 21.97
N PHE A 451 -1.64 22.81 23.28
CA PHE A 451 -2.68 23.16 24.24
C PHE A 451 -2.11 24.06 25.34
N ARG A 452 -2.99 24.61 26.19
CA ARG A 452 -2.58 25.37 27.38
C ARG A 452 -2.89 24.55 28.62
N VAL A 453 -2.00 24.56 29.60
CA VAL A 453 -2.31 23.99 30.91
C VAL A 453 -3.43 24.84 31.53
N PRO A 454 -4.56 24.26 31.98
CA PRO A 454 -5.63 25.04 32.57
C PRO A 454 -5.13 25.86 33.76
N ALA A 455 -5.61 27.10 33.90
CA ALA A 455 -5.11 28.03 34.92
C ALA A 455 -5.34 27.53 36.37
N ASN A 456 -6.38 26.70 36.56
CA ASN A 456 -6.74 26.07 37.82
C ASN A 456 -6.28 24.60 37.92
N ALA A 457 -5.54 24.08 36.93
CA ALA A 457 -5.07 22.71 36.97
C ALA A 457 -4.05 22.56 38.11
N MET A 458 -4.41 21.71 39.09
CA MET A 458 -3.50 21.19 40.11
C MET A 458 -3.42 19.68 39.93
N GLY A 459 -2.22 19.11 40.06
CA GLY A 459 -2.05 17.65 40.02
C GLY A 459 -1.56 17.11 38.68
N ILE A 460 -2.18 16.03 38.20
CA ILE A 460 -1.67 15.18 37.12
C ILE A 460 -2.44 15.42 35.81
N LEU A 461 -1.71 15.40 34.69
CA LEU A 461 -2.22 15.41 33.34
C LEU A 461 -1.80 14.11 32.64
N HIS A 462 -2.75 13.39 32.06
CA HIS A 462 -2.50 12.21 31.24
C HIS A 462 -2.63 12.57 29.76
N LEU A 463 -1.54 12.40 29.03
CA LEU A 463 -1.48 12.54 27.57
C LEU A 463 -1.58 11.14 26.99
N LYS A 464 -2.64 10.86 26.24
CA LYS A 464 -2.85 9.58 25.56
C LYS A 464 -2.90 9.82 24.06
N THR A 465 -2.23 8.97 23.31
CA THR A 465 -2.32 8.98 21.85
C THR A 465 -2.53 7.58 21.30
N ARG A 466 -3.35 7.48 20.24
CA ARG A 466 -3.66 6.23 19.56
C ARG A 466 -3.62 6.43 18.06
N LEU A 467 -2.98 5.52 17.34
CA LEU A 467 -3.13 5.41 15.89
C LEU A 467 -4.37 4.56 15.60
N GLN A 468 -5.38 5.17 15.00
CA GLN A 468 -6.68 4.56 14.74
C GLN A 468 -6.84 4.27 13.25
N TYR A 469 -7.58 3.21 12.94
CA TYR A 469 -7.94 2.84 11.58
C TYR A 469 -9.40 2.42 11.47
N ARG A 470 -10.10 2.96 10.47
CA ARG A 470 -11.40 2.51 9.98
C ARG A 470 -11.34 2.34 8.47
N ARG A 471 -11.89 1.23 7.96
CA ARG A 471 -11.78 0.88 6.54
C ARG A 471 -12.38 1.94 5.62
N PHE A 472 -13.54 2.53 5.97
CA PHE A 472 -14.19 3.54 5.14
C PHE A 472 -14.53 4.81 5.93
N THR A 473 -14.48 5.95 5.25
CA THR A 473 -15.08 7.19 5.74
C THR A 473 -16.59 7.04 5.85
N ARG A 474 -17.22 7.87 6.69
CA ARG A 474 -18.69 7.95 6.79
C ARG A 474 -19.34 8.30 5.45
N VAL A 475 -18.76 9.24 4.71
CA VAL A 475 -19.27 9.68 3.40
C VAL A 475 -19.32 8.52 2.41
N PHE A 476 -18.22 7.77 2.28
CA PHE A 476 -18.14 6.68 1.31
C PHE A 476 -19.07 5.51 1.69
N SER A 477 -19.09 5.12 2.97
CA SER A 477 -19.94 4.01 3.44
C SER A 477 -21.44 4.31 3.28
N ASP A 478 -21.89 5.53 3.59
CA ASP A 478 -23.28 5.96 3.39
C ASP A 478 -23.65 5.99 1.89
N TYR A 479 -22.75 6.49 1.04
CA TYR A 479 -22.92 6.47 -0.41
C TYR A 479 -23.01 5.04 -0.98
N ALA A 480 -22.14 4.14 -0.50
CA ALA A 480 -22.08 2.76 -0.94
C ALA A 480 -23.33 1.96 -0.57
N LEU A 481 -23.83 2.14 0.67
CA LEU A 481 -24.91 1.32 1.24
C LEU A 481 -26.29 1.98 1.16
N GLY A 482 -26.36 3.28 0.87
CA GLY A 482 -27.59 4.07 0.93
C GLY A 482 -28.16 4.25 2.36
N LYS A 483 -27.37 3.92 3.38
CA LYS A 483 -27.73 4.04 4.80
C LYS A 483 -26.47 4.19 5.65
N SER A 484 -26.65 4.75 6.84
CA SER A 484 -25.56 4.91 7.80
C SER A 484 -25.29 3.65 8.59
N LEU A 485 -24.00 3.30 8.71
CA LEU A 485 -23.53 2.15 9.47
C LEU A 485 -22.14 2.45 10.06
N ASP A 486 -22.00 2.25 11.37
CA ASP A 486 -20.73 2.49 12.05
C ASP A 486 -19.84 1.24 11.95
N TYR A 487 -18.79 1.36 11.13
CA TYR A 487 -17.76 0.35 10.98
C TYR A 487 -16.78 0.36 12.16
N PRO A 488 -16.18 -0.80 12.49
CA PRO A 488 -15.24 -0.91 13.59
C PRO A 488 -14.02 -0.01 13.37
N VAL A 489 -13.61 0.66 14.45
CA VAL A 489 -12.34 1.37 14.56
C VAL A 489 -11.36 0.46 15.29
N VAL A 490 -10.19 0.24 14.71
CA VAL A 490 -9.12 -0.58 15.29
C VAL A 490 -7.99 0.34 15.76
N THR A 491 -7.55 0.16 17.01
CA THR A 491 -6.36 0.84 17.53
C THR A 491 -5.12 0.04 17.13
N MET A 492 -4.33 0.59 16.22
CA MET A 492 -3.13 -0.06 15.68
C MET A 492 -1.90 0.10 16.56
N ALA A 493 -1.82 1.23 17.28
CA ALA A 493 -0.75 1.51 18.24
C ALA A 493 -1.24 2.53 19.26
N SER A 494 -0.65 2.52 20.47
CA SER A 494 -0.96 3.50 21.51
C SER A 494 0.26 3.87 22.33
N ALA A 495 0.30 5.11 22.81
CA ALA A 495 1.26 5.56 23.80
C ALA A 495 0.56 6.46 24.84
N GLN A 496 1.12 6.50 26.04
CA GLN A 496 0.66 7.36 27.11
C GLN A 496 1.85 7.96 27.84
N TYR A 497 1.71 9.21 28.25
CA TYR A 497 2.63 9.90 29.14
C TYR A 497 1.84 10.58 30.26
N VAL A 498 2.38 10.53 31.46
CA VAL A 498 1.77 11.10 32.66
C VAL A 498 2.71 12.19 33.16
N MET A 499 2.20 13.42 33.28
CA MET A 499 2.98 14.57 33.74
C MET A 499 2.28 15.29 34.88
N ARG A 500 3.04 15.90 35.77
CA ARG A 500 2.56 16.73 36.86
C ARG A 500 2.58 18.20 36.45
N VAL A 501 1.56 18.96 36.84
CA VAL A 501 1.65 20.42 36.90
C VAL A 501 2.52 20.76 38.12
N GLY A 502 3.81 20.92 37.85
CA GLY A 502 4.89 21.02 38.82
C GLY A 502 6.16 20.37 38.28
N GLU A 503 7.02 19.91 39.18
CA GLU A 503 8.24 19.20 38.83
C GLU A 503 7.95 17.80 38.26
N ASN A 504 8.64 17.48 37.17
CA ASN A 504 8.65 16.17 36.53
C ASN A 504 10.10 15.69 36.47
N GLY A 505 10.33 14.42 36.81
CA GLY A 505 11.64 13.78 36.76
C GLY A 505 11.70 12.64 35.74
N PRO A 506 12.90 12.12 35.43
CA PRO A 506 13.05 10.94 34.59
C PRO A 506 12.34 9.73 35.19
N VAL A 507 11.76 8.89 34.34
CA VAL A 507 11.20 7.60 34.78
C VAL A 507 12.34 6.73 35.30
N PRO A 508 12.25 6.17 36.52
CA PRO A 508 13.28 5.31 37.08
C PRO A 508 13.64 4.15 36.14
N ALA A 509 14.93 3.78 36.08
CA ALA A 509 15.40 2.76 35.14
C ALA A 509 14.68 1.41 35.27
N GLY A 510 14.27 1.04 36.48
CA GLY A 510 13.52 -0.20 36.75
C GLY A 510 12.07 -0.19 36.25
N GLU A 511 11.51 0.98 35.94
CA GLU A 511 10.13 1.15 35.45
C GLU A 511 10.06 1.22 33.91
N ILE A 512 11.20 1.34 33.23
CA ILE A 512 11.25 1.30 31.77
C ILE A 512 11.10 -0.17 31.32
N PRO A 513 10.10 -0.49 30.47
CA PRO A 513 9.94 -1.85 29.98
C PRO A 513 11.22 -2.35 29.29
N LYS A 514 11.62 -3.59 29.55
CA LYS A 514 12.84 -4.18 28.95
C LYS A 514 12.82 -4.19 27.41
N ASN A 515 11.63 -4.21 26.82
CA ASN A 515 11.39 -4.17 25.38
C ASN A 515 11.08 -2.75 24.86
N ALA A 516 11.24 -1.71 25.69
CA ALA A 516 11.05 -0.34 25.26
C ALA A 516 12.01 0.01 24.12
N MET A 517 11.55 0.89 23.23
CA MET A 517 12.39 1.39 22.14
C MET A 517 13.61 2.12 22.74
N PRO A 518 14.85 1.77 22.34
CA PRO A 518 16.04 2.42 22.87
C PRO A 518 16.08 3.89 22.43
N ASP A 519 16.64 4.75 23.28
CA ASP A 519 16.55 6.20 23.08
C ASP A 519 17.28 6.66 21.81
N TRP A 520 18.38 6.02 21.40
CA TRP A 520 19.03 6.30 20.11
C TRP A 520 18.06 6.12 18.94
N ARG A 521 17.16 5.13 19.01
CA ARG A 521 16.19 4.82 17.95
C ARG A 521 15.03 5.79 17.97
N ARG A 522 14.62 6.26 19.15
CA ARG A 522 13.61 7.33 19.30
C ARG A 522 14.10 8.63 18.68
N TRP A 523 15.32 9.06 19.00
CA TRP A 523 15.98 10.20 18.34
C TRP A 523 16.13 10.00 16.83
N ASN A 524 16.50 8.79 16.40
CA ASN A 524 16.63 8.50 14.98
C ASN A 524 15.29 8.57 14.24
N ASN A 525 14.20 8.01 14.79
CA ASN A 525 12.85 8.10 14.21
C ASN A 525 12.36 9.56 14.15
N TYR A 526 12.60 10.33 15.21
CA TYR A 526 12.32 11.77 15.23
C TYR A 526 13.11 12.51 14.13
N GLY A 527 14.40 12.21 13.97
CA GLY A 527 15.24 12.75 12.89
C GLY A 527 14.75 12.37 11.49
N ILE A 528 14.30 11.13 11.29
CA ILE A 528 13.72 10.68 10.01
C ILE A 528 12.46 11.48 9.67
N ALA A 529 11.56 11.66 10.64
CA ALA A 529 10.34 12.45 10.44
C ALA A 529 10.67 13.92 10.12
N LEU A 530 11.69 14.49 10.76
CA LEU A 530 12.16 15.85 10.46
C LEU A 530 12.77 15.98 9.05
N ILE A 531 13.48 14.96 8.55
CA ILE A 531 13.93 14.93 7.14
C ILE A 531 12.73 15.01 6.20
N ASP A 532 11.69 14.20 6.44
CA ASP A 532 10.49 14.16 5.58
C ASP A 532 9.67 15.45 5.64
N GLN A 533 9.69 16.13 6.78
CA GLN A 533 9.11 17.46 6.95
C GLN A 533 10.05 18.61 6.56
N LYS A 534 11.19 18.30 5.93
CA LYS A 534 12.19 19.27 5.43
C LYS A 534 12.84 20.17 6.49
N GLN A 535 12.81 19.75 7.76
CA GLN A 535 13.44 20.45 8.88
C GLN A 535 14.86 19.94 9.12
N TYR A 536 15.72 20.11 8.11
CA TYR A 536 17.05 19.49 8.07
C TYR A 536 17.98 19.86 9.24
N PRO A 537 18.05 21.13 9.73
CA PRO A 537 18.88 21.45 10.89
C PRO A 537 18.47 20.71 12.17
N LEU A 538 17.16 20.57 12.41
CA LEU A 538 16.65 19.82 13.56
C LEU A 538 16.90 18.32 13.39
N ALA A 539 16.78 17.80 12.17
CA ALA A 539 17.08 16.40 11.88
C ALA A 539 18.56 16.08 12.16
N ILE A 540 19.47 16.97 11.76
CA ILE A 540 20.91 16.85 12.04
C ILE A 540 21.17 16.79 13.55
N ASP A 541 20.56 17.68 14.35
CA ASP A 541 20.68 17.64 15.82
C ASP A 541 20.17 16.31 16.40
N ALA A 542 19.01 15.83 15.92
CA ALA A 542 18.46 14.55 16.35
C ALA A 542 19.42 13.38 16.05
N PHE A 543 20.07 13.37 14.89
CA PHE A 543 21.06 12.33 14.56
C PHE A 543 22.36 12.46 15.36
N ILE A 544 22.80 13.68 15.71
CA ILE A 544 23.93 13.89 16.63
C ILE A 544 23.63 13.27 18.00
N ARG A 545 22.42 13.50 18.52
CA ARG A 545 21.98 12.89 19.79
C ARG A 545 21.90 11.38 19.69
N ALA A 546 21.35 10.83 18.61
CA ALA A 546 21.32 9.39 18.37
C ALA A 546 22.75 8.79 18.33
N ALA A 547 23.70 9.48 17.70
CA ALA A 547 25.10 9.06 17.58
C ALA A 547 25.84 9.03 18.93
N ALA A 548 25.47 9.93 19.85
CA ALA A 548 26.06 10.01 21.19
C ALA A 548 25.57 8.89 22.13
N LEU A 549 24.38 8.32 21.87
CA LEU A 549 23.72 7.38 22.77
C LEU A 549 24.11 5.91 22.57
N ASP A 550 24.61 5.53 21.40
CA ASP A 550 24.96 4.15 21.10
C ASP A 550 26.15 4.07 20.14
N GLU A 551 27.26 3.50 20.62
CA GLU A 551 28.50 3.39 19.85
C GLU A 551 28.36 2.48 18.62
N LYS A 552 27.58 1.40 18.73
CA LYS A 552 27.34 0.47 17.63
C LYS A 552 26.50 1.12 16.53
N TYR A 553 25.55 1.97 16.89
CA TYR A 553 24.67 2.68 15.97
C TYR A 553 25.28 3.98 15.43
N ARG A 554 26.23 4.59 16.15
CA ARG A 554 26.89 5.86 15.82
C ARG A 554 27.25 6.02 14.33
N PRO A 555 27.83 5.03 13.63
CA PRO A 555 28.12 5.16 12.19
C PRO A 555 26.86 5.36 11.33
N MET A 556 25.75 4.69 11.65
CA MET A 556 24.49 4.84 10.92
C MET A 556 23.80 6.17 11.25
N ALA A 557 23.94 6.66 12.48
CA ALA A 557 23.50 8.01 12.84
C ALA A 557 24.32 9.08 12.10
N HIS A 558 25.64 8.94 11.98
CA HIS A 558 26.48 9.83 11.16
C HIS A 558 26.10 9.79 9.68
N LEU A 559 25.77 8.61 9.13
CA LEU A 559 25.24 8.48 7.78
C LEU A 559 23.93 9.28 7.62
N ASN A 560 22.99 9.16 8.57
CA ASN A 560 21.73 9.91 8.54
C ASN A 560 21.96 11.43 8.70
N GLN A 561 22.91 11.83 9.55
CA GLN A 561 23.34 13.21 9.68
C GLN A 561 23.91 13.76 8.36
N ALA A 562 24.73 12.97 7.66
CA ALA A 562 25.29 13.35 6.36
C ALA A 562 24.19 13.55 5.31
N ILE A 563 23.10 12.78 5.34
CA ILE A 563 21.94 13.00 4.46
C ILE A 563 21.36 14.40 4.70
N GLY A 564 21.10 14.79 5.96
CA GLY A 564 20.62 16.14 6.28
C GLY A 564 21.58 17.24 5.84
N LEU A 565 22.89 17.03 5.98
CA LEU A 565 23.92 17.97 5.53
C LEU A 565 23.96 18.11 4.00
N ILE A 566 23.74 17.02 3.26
CA ILE A 566 23.64 17.05 1.79
C ILE A 566 22.45 17.90 1.34
N GLU A 567 21.29 17.77 2.00
CA GLU A 567 20.11 18.58 1.69
C GLU A 567 20.29 20.07 2.02
N LEU A 568 21.26 20.42 2.87
CA LEU A 568 21.69 21.79 3.16
C LEU A 568 22.89 22.25 2.31
N ASP A 569 23.28 21.50 1.28
CA ASP A 569 24.46 21.75 0.45
C ASP A 569 25.80 21.82 1.25
N GLN A 570 25.86 21.26 2.46
CA GLN A 570 27.05 21.25 3.32
C GLN A 570 27.99 20.07 3.03
N TYR A 571 28.45 19.98 1.78
CA TYR A 571 29.19 18.84 1.22
C TYR A 571 30.48 18.47 1.97
N ASN A 572 31.24 19.45 2.45
CA ASN A 572 32.50 19.19 3.15
C ASN A 572 32.29 18.51 4.51
N GLN A 573 31.21 18.84 5.20
CA GLN A 573 30.86 18.21 6.47
C GLN A 573 30.32 16.81 6.24
N ALA A 574 29.43 16.65 5.25
CA ALA A 574 28.90 15.35 4.85
C ALA A 574 30.02 14.38 4.44
N ALA A 575 30.99 14.85 3.63
CA ALA A 575 32.15 14.07 3.21
C ALA A 575 32.92 13.50 4.41
N ARG A 576 33.28 14.33 5.39
CA ARG A 576 34.02 13.87 6.58
C ARG A 576 33.29 12.76 7.35
N LEU A 577 31.98 12.89 7.53
CA LEU A 577 31.18 11.86 8.19
C LEU A 577 31.13 10.58 7.36
N LEU A 578 30.87 10.69 6.06
CA LEU A 578 30.77 9.55 5.15
C LEU A 578 32.11 8.81 5.00
N ASP A 579 33.23 9.53 4.91
CA ASP A 579 34.57 8.94 4.86
C ASP A 579 34.85 8.11 6.13
N GLY A 580 34.45 8.62 7.30
CA GLY A 580 34.53 7.88 8.56
C GLY A 580 33.67 6.61 8.56
N VAL A 581 32.43 6.69 8.04
CA VAL A 581 31.53 5.54 7.94
C VAL A 581 32.06 4.49 6.95
N VAL A 582 32.48 4.90 5.76
CA VAL A 582 33.02 4.01 4.72
C VAL A 582 34.34 3.37 5.16
N LYS A 583 35.20 4.10 5.88
CA LYS A 583 36.43 3.53 6.45
C LYS A 583 36.14 2.41 7.45
N ALA A 584 35.12 2.59 8.30
CA ALA A 584 34.73 1.59 9.29
C ALA A 584 33.90 0.43 8.69
N TYR A 585 33.11 0.72 7.65
CA TYR A 585 32.19 -0.22 6.99
C TYR A 585 32.29 -0.07 5.48
N PRO A 586 33.35 -0.62 4.85
CA PRO A 586 33.63 -0.44 3.42
C PRO A 586 32.55 -1.00 2.50
N ASP A 587 31.74 -1.94 2.98
CA ASP A 587 30.64 -2.56 2.25
C ASP A 587 29.26 -1.97 2.60
N ASN A 588 29.22 -0.84 3.29
CA ASN A 588 27.98 -0.11 3.51
C ASN A 588 27.55 0.60 2.22
N MET A 589 26.76 -0.09 1.40
CA MET A 589 26.32 0.41 0.10
C MET A 589 25.49 1.69 0.18
N ARG A 590 24.77 1.91 1.29
CA ARG A 590 24.05 3.16 1.54
C ARG A 590 25.03 4.33 1.72
N ALA A 591 26.09 4.14 2.50
CA ALA A 591 27.13 5.14 2.69
C ALA A 591 27.89 5.43 1.40
N LEU A 592 28.24 4.41 0.62
CA LEU A 592 28.87 4.58 -0.70
C LEU A 592 27.98 5.38 -1.66
N PHE A 593 26.67 5.10 -1.68
CA PHE A 593 25.71 5.87 -2.48
C PHE A 593 25.66 7.35 -2.05
N GLN A 594 25.57 7.63 -0.75
CA GLN A 594 25.57 9.02 -0.26
C GLN A 594 26.91 9.72 -0.53
N GLN A 595 28.04 9.01 -0.42
CA GLN A 595 29.37 9.54 -0.76
C GLN A 595 29.47 9.86 -2.27
N ALA A 596 28.90 9.01 -3.13
CA ALA A 596 28.82 9.29 -4.57
C ALA A 596 28.00 10.57 -4.87
N ARG A 597 26.89 10.81 -4.17
CA ARG A 597 26.15 12.09 -4.29
C ARG A 597 27.03 13.29 -3.96
N VAL A 598 27.85 13.20 -2.92
CA VAL A 598 28.80 14.26 -2.54
C VAL A 598 29.88 14.43 -3.61
N PHE A 599 30.44 13.35 -4.13
CA PHE A 599 31.43 13.38 -5.20
C PHE A 599 30.90 14.03 -6.49
N ILE A 600 29.66 13.71 -6.91
CA ILE A 600 28.99 14.36 -8.04
C ILE A 600 28.96 15.88 -7.85
N ARG A 601 28.52 16.34 -6.67
CA ARG A 601 28.41 17.79 -6.39
C ARG A 601 29.76 18.50 -6.30
N ARG A 602 30.86 17.74 -6.12
CA ARG A 602 32.25 18.24 -6.13
C ARG A 602 32.96 18.06 -7.48
N GLY A 603 32.29 17.51 -8.50
CA GLY A 603 32.88 17.23 -9.81
C GLY A 603 33.80 15.99 -9.85
N GLN A 604 33.81 15.18 -8.79
CA GLN A 604 34.61 13.95 -8.67
C GLN A 604 33.86 12.78 -9.31
N LEU A 605 33.69 12.84 -10.63
CA LEU A 605 32.76 11.96 -11.34
C LEU A 605 33.22 10.50 -11.40
N ASP A 606 34.52 10.24 -11.47
CA ASP A 606 35.06 8.88 -11.54
C ASP A 606 34.93 8.14 -10.21
N GLU A 607 35.19 8.83 -9.09
CA GLU A 607 34.99 8.26 -7.75
C GLU A 607 33.50 8.03 -7.47
N ALA A 608 32.63 8.94 -7.92
CA ALA A 608 31.18 8.75 -7.85
C ALA A 608 30.75 7.50 -8.64
N GLU A 609 31.21 7.37 -9.88
CA GLU A 609 30.88 6.22 -10.73
C GLU A 609 31.36 4.90 -10.11
N ALA A 610 32.59 4.86 -9.61
CA ALA A 610 33.14 3.69 -8.95
C ALA A 610 32.27 3.25 -7.75
N ASN A 611 31.86 4.20 -6.91
CA ASN A 611 30.98 3.93 -5.78
C ASN A 611 29.60 3.43 -6.23
N ILE A 612 28.97 4.08 -7.21
CA ILE A 612 27.65 3.65 -7.72
C ILE A 612 27.73 2.26 -8.36
N ARG A 613 28.80 1.94 -9.09
CA ARG A 613 29.01 0.60 -9.67
C ARG A 613 29.17 -0.48 -8.59
N ARG A 614 29.85 -0.18 -7.47
CA ARG A 614 29.91 -1.09 -6.32
C ARG A 614 28.52 -1.31 -5.70
N VAL A 615 27.72 -0.25 -5.58
CA VAL A 615 26.34 -0.36 -5.11
C VAL A 615 25.51 -1.26 -6.04
N LEU A 616 25.60 -1.07 -7.36
CA LEU A 616 24.87 -1.85 -8.35
C LEU A 616 25.36 -3.30 -8.47
N ALA A 617 26.62 -3.58 -8.13
CA ALA A 617 27.11 -4.96 -8.01
C ALA A 617 26.41 -5.72 -6.87
N ALA A 618 26.11 -5.04 -5.76
CA ALA A 618 25.38 -5.62 -4.64
C ALA A 618 23.85 -5.58 -4.84
N TYR A 619 23.33 -4.53 -5.48
CA TYR A 619 21.91 -4.27 -5.68
C TYR A 619 21.61 -3.96 -7.16
N PRO A 620 21.64 -4.98 -8.05
CA PRO A 620 21.52 -4.78 -9.50
C PRO A 620 20.16 -4.25 -9.96
N ARG A 621 19.14 -4.35 -9.10
CA ARG A 621 17.78 -3.85 -9.34
C ARG A 621 17.48 -2.52 -8.62
N ASP A 622 18.47 -1.87 -8.01
CA ASP A 622 18.23 -0.57 -7.35
C ASP A 622 18.05 0.54 -8.39
N ARG A 623 16.79 0.92 -8.62
CA ARG A 623 16.42 1.92 -9.64
C ARG A 623 17.05 3.29 -9.38
N THR A 624 17.20 3.67 -8.12
CA THR A 624 17.83 4.94 -7.74
C THR A 624 19.31 4.97 -8.12
N SER A 625 20.06 3.89 -7.89
CA SER A 625 21.48 3.80 -8.28
C SER A 625 21.67 3.66 -9.78
N LEU A 626 20.78 2.94 -10.48
CA LEU A 626 20.76 2.90 -11.95
C LEU A 626 20.55 4.31 -12.52
N HIS A 627 19.64 5.10 -11.94
CA HIS A 627 19.40 6.47 -12.35
C HIS A 627 20.64 7.34 -12.11
N GLN A 628 21.31 7.23 -10.96
CA GLN A 628 22.55 7.98 -10.71
C GLN A 628 23.66 7.62 -11.70
N LEU A 629 23.83 6.34 -12.03
CA LEU A 629 24.79 5.92 -13.04
C LEU A 629 24.42 6.47 -14.43
N GLY A 630 23.14 6.42 -14.81
CA GLY A 630 22.66 6.99 -16.07
C GLY A 630 22.90 8.50 -16.18
N GLU A 631 22.75 9.25 -15.09
CA GLU A 631 23.07 10.68 -15.05
C GLU A 631 24.59 10.93 -15.15
N LEU A 632 25.42 10.14 -14.44
CA LEU A 632 26.88 10.21 -14.56
C LEU A 632 27.33 9.94 -16.00
N CYS A 633 26.80 8.90 -16.65
CA CYS A 633 27.06 8.59 -18.05
C CYS A 633 26.66 9.77 -18.96
N LYS A 634 25.50 10.42 -18.74
CA LYS A 634 25.11 11.63 -19.50
C LYS A 634 26.10 12.77 -19.32
N ILE A 635 26.55 13.05 -18.09
CA ILE A 635 27.54 14.11 -17.80
C ILE A 635 28.87 13.81 -18.50
N LYS A 636 29.29 12.54 -18.52
CA LYS A 636 30.50 12.07 -19.21
C LYS A 636 30.32 11.88 -20.72
N HIS A 637 29.16 12.25 -21.28
CA HIS A 637 28.79 12.06 -22.68
C HIS A 637 28.78 10.58 -23.17
N ASP A 638 28.76 9.61 -22.25
CA ASP A 638 28.51 8.20 -22.54
C ASP A 638 26.99 7.95 -22.68
N PHE A 639 26.42 8.36 -23.81
CA PHE A 639 25.00 8.19 -24.06
C PHE A 639 24.59 6.71 -24.21
N SER A 640 25.52 5.82 -24.57
CA SER A 640 25.24 4.39 -24.68
C SER A 640 25.09 3.75 -23.30
N GLY A 641 26.02 4.01 -22.37
CA GLY A 641 25.90 3.54 -20.99
C GLY A 641 24.69 4.15 -20.27
N ALA A 642 24.37 5.41 -20.56
CA ALA A 642 23.15 6.05 -20.04
C ALA A 642 21.88 5.31 -20.52
N ARG A 643 21.79 4.99 -21.81
CA ARG A 643 20.68 4.22 -22.39
C ARG A 643 20.50 2.88 -21.66
N GLU A 644 21.57 2.12 -21.49
CA GLU A 644 21.52 0.81 -20.82
C GLU A 644 20.97 0.93 -19.39
N CYS A 645 21.39 1.96 -18.64
CA CYS A 645 20.91 2.19 -17.28
C CYS A 645 19.40 2.44 -17.24
N TYR A 646 18.88 3.31 -18.11
CA TYR A 646 17.46 3.63 -18.12
C TYR A 646 16.60 2.49 -18.70
N GLU A 647 17.11 1.71 -19.67
CA GLU A 647 16.44 0.49 -20.14
C GLU A 647 16.35 -0.57 -19.02
N LYS A 648 17.38 -0.71 -18.17
CA LYS A 648 17.31 -1.56 -16.97
C LYS A 648 16.27 -1.09 -15.96
N ILE A 649 16.10 0.23 -15.79
CA ILE A 649 15.02 0.76 -14.95
C ILE A 649 13.66 0.37 -15.51
N LEU A 650 13.42 0.55 -16.82
CA LEU A 650 12.15 0.19 -17.47
C LEU A 650 11.88 -1.32 -17.49
N ALA A 651 12.90 -2.16 -17.41
CA ALA A 651 12.73 -3.61 -17.22
C ALA A 651 12.22 -3.98 -15.82
N ILE A 652 12.44 -3.12 -14.82
CA ILE A 652 11.96 -3.29 -13.44
C ILE A 652 10.60 -2.61 -13.26
N ASP A 653 10.49 -1.36 -13.70
CA ASP A 653 9.27 -0.56 -13.66
C ASP A 653 9.02 0.04 -15.05
N PRO A 654 8.16 -0.60 -15.88
CA PRO A 654 7.84 -0.12 -17.23
C PRO A 654 7.08 1.21 -17.28
N GLU A 655 6.77 1.80 -16.13
CA GLU A 655 6.02 3.05 -15.99
C GLU A 655 6.84 4.11 -15.22
N ASP A 656 8.17 3.94 -15.13
CA ASP A 656 9.08 4.90 -14.48
C ASP A 656 9.20 6.19 -15.30
N LEU A 657 8.62 7.26 -14.78
CA LEU A 657 8.56 8.57 -15.43
C LEU A 657 9.96 9.13 -15.75
N GLY A 658 10.90 8.98 -14.81
CA GLY A 658 12.25 9.53 -14.93
C GLY A 658 13.06 8.82 -16.02
N ALA A 659 12.93 7.50 -16.11
CA ALA A 659 13.57 6.71 -17.15
C ALA A 659 13.05 7.05 -18.55
N HIS A 660 11.73 7.21 -18.74
CA HIS A 660 11.15 7.64 -20.02
C HIS A 660 11.63 9.04 -20.44
N TYR A 661 11.66 10.00 -19.50
CA TYR A 661 12.20 11.34 -19.76
C TYR A 661 13.67 11.28 -20.21
N ASN A 662 14.48 10.52 -19.49
CA ASN A 662 15.91 10.44 -19.77
C ASN A 662 16.24 9.65 -21.04
N LEU A 663 15.53 8.56 -21.34
CA LEU A 663 15.67 7.85 -22.61
C LEU A 663 15.29 8.73 -23.80
N MET A 664 14.23 9.53 -23.69
CA MET A 664 13.90 10.52 -24.72
C MET A 664 15.11 11.44 -25.01
N LEU A 665 15.76 11.97 -23.98
CA LEU A 665 16.93 12.84 -24.16
C LEU A 665 18.14 12.10 -24.74
N VAL A 666 18.42 10.89 -24.24
CA VAL A 666 19.52 10.05 -24.69
C VAL A 666 19.34 9.62 -26.15
N PHE A 667 18.15 9.18 -26.54
CA PHE A 667 17.84 8.82 -27.94
C PHE A 667 18.00 10.01 -28.90
N ARG A 668 17.63 11.23 -28.48
CA ARG A 668 17.91 12.44 -29.29
C ARG A 668 19.40 12.66 -29.51
N LYS A 669 20.21 12.44 -28.48
CA LYS A 669 21.69 12.57 -28.57
C LYS A 669 22.31 11.48 -29.43
N LEU A 670 21.72 10.29 -29.45
CA LEU A 670 22.13 9.16 -30.30
C LEU A 670 21.58 9.21 -31.74
N GLY A 671 20.74 10.20 -32.09
CA GLY A 671 20.11 10.30 -33.41
C GLY A 671 18.93 9.34 -33.65
N MET A 672 18.47 8.63 -32.61
CA MET A 672 17.38 7.65 -32.64
C MET A 672 16.02 8.35 -32.53
N LYS A 673 15.56 8.95 -33.64
CA LYS A 673 14.41 9.88 -33.64
C LYS A 673 13.07 9.22 -33.29
N GLU A 674 12.82 8.00 -33.79
CA GLU A 674 11.53 7.32 -33.55
C GLU A 674 11.40 6.84 -32.11
N GLU A 675 12.47 6.31 -31.54
CA GLU A 675 12.54 5.93 -30.14
C GLU A 675 12.40 7.15 -29.25
N ALA A 676 13.09 8.24 -29.55
CA ALA A 676 12.92 9.50 -28.83
C ALA A 676 11.47 10.01 -28.86
N LYS A 677 10.79 9.89 -30.01
CA LYS A 677 9.38 10.28 -30.16
C LYS A 677 8.46 9.39 -29.34
N ARG A 678 8.68 8.07 -29.33
CA ARG A 678 7.94 7.12 -28.51
C ARG A 678 8.07 7.44 -27.02
N GLU A 679 9.30 7.54 -26.52
CA GLU A 679 9.55 7.84 -25.11
C GLU A 679 9.01 9.23 -24.71
N SER A 680 9.11 10.20 -25.62
CA SER A 680 8.49 11.52 -25.43
C SER A 680 6.97 11.45 -25.28
N GLY A 681 6.29 10.57 -26.03
CA GLY A 681 4.85 10.37 -25.95
C GLY A 681 4.44 9.75 -24.61
N ILE A 682 5.16 8.71 -24.17
CA ILE A 682 4.91 8.05 -22.88
C ILE A 682 5.17 9.03 -21.72
N PHE A 683 6.32 9.72 -21.73
CA PHE A 683 6.63 10.75 -20.73
C PHE A 683 5.55 11.85 -20.66
N ALA A 684 5.04 12.31 -21.82
CA ALA A 684 4.01 13.34 -21.86
C ALA A 684 2.69 12.90 -21.21
N ASP A 685 2.34 11.62 -21.33
CA ASP A 685 1.16 11.05 -20.68
C ASP A 685 1.38 10.85 -19.17
N LEU A 686 2.53 10.28 -18.78
CA LEU A 686 2.85 9.96 -17.38
C LEU A 686 3.14 11.18 -16.49
N LYS A 687 3.78 12.24 -17.01
CA LYS A 687 4.21 13.40 -16.18
C LYS A 687 3.01 14.10 -15.57
N ASP A 688 3.14 14.72 -14.40
CA ASP A 688 2.02 15.48 -13.82
C ASP A 688 1.55 16.62 -14.74
N ASP A 689 0.26 16.95 -14.64
CA ASP A 689 -0.31 18.14 -15.27
C ASP A 689 -0.20 19.34 -14.32
N PRO A 690 0.60 20.38 -14.65
CA PRO A 690 0.65 21.60 -13.86
C PRO A 690 -0.71 22.29 -13.70
N GLY A 691 -1.64 22.09 -14.64
CA GLY A 691 -3.02 22.61 -14.59
C GLY A 691 -3.88 21.98 -13.48
N ALA A 692 -3.48 20.85 -12.91
CA ALA A 692 -4.17 20.24 -11.76
C ALA A 692 -3.88 20.97 -10.44
N LEU A 693 -2.73 21.64 -10.32
CA LEU A 693 -2.32 22.31 -9.08
C LEU A 693 -3.25 23.48 -8.69
N PRO A 694 -3.71 24.35 -9.61
CA PRO A 694 -4.75 25.32 -9.31
C PRO A 694 -6.04 24.73 -8.75
N LEU A 695 -6.46 23.55 -9.21
CA LEU A 695 -7.66 22.85 -8.70
C LEU A 695 -7.45 22.40 -7.25
N ALA A 696 -6.30 21.78 -6.97
CA ALA A 696 -5.89 21.42 -5.61
C ALA A 696 -5.87 22.63 -4.67
N ASN A 697 -5.25 23.73 -5.10
CA ASN A 697 -5.20 24.96 -4.28
C ASN A 697 -6.57 25.60 -4.08
N MET A 698 -7.44 25.58 -5.10
CA MET A 698 -8.82 26.07 -4.96
C MET A 698 -9.60 25.23 -3.94
N PHE A 699 -9.43 23.91 -3.97
CA PHE A 699 -10.03 23.00 -3.00
C PHE A 699 -9.54 23.32 -1.58
N LEU A 700 -8.22 23.34 -1.35
CA LEU A 700 -7.65 23.59 -0.01
C LEU A 700 -8.07 24.96 0.56
N ARG A 701 -8.20 26.00 -0.27
CA ARG A 701 -8.72 27.32 0.16
C ARG A 701 -10.17 27.28 0.65
N LYS A 702 -11.01 26.40 0.09
CA LYS A 702 -12.40 26.22 0.51
C LYS A 702 -12.55 25.27 1.69
N HIS A 703 -11.51 24.50 1.99
CA HIS A 703 -11.45 23.48 3.02
C HIS A 703 -10.29 23.75 3.99
N PRO A 704 -10.33 24.85 4.77
CA PRO A 704 -9.27 25.22 5.69
C PRO A 704 -8.97 24.13 6.73
N GLU A 705 -9.98 23.34 7.10
CA GLU A 705 -9.85 22.16 7.95
C GLU A 705 -8.91 21.10 7.37
N MET A 706 -8.88 20.96 6.03
CA MET A 706 -8.02 20.01 5.32
C MET A 706 -6.69 20.65 4.89
N SER A 707 -6.65 21.98 4.73
CA SER A 707 -5.45 22.69 4.28
C SER A 707 -4.28 22.66 5.26
N ASN A 708 -4.55 22.48 6.55
CA ASN A 708 -3.47 22.38 7.53
C ASN A 708 -2.60 21.14 7.29
N GLU A 709 -3.23 20.03 6.93
CA GLU A 709 -2.57 18.75 6.62
C GLU A 709 -1.65 18.85 5.40
N SER A 710 -1.81 19.86 4.52
CA SER A 710 -0.95 20.07 3.36
C SER A 710 0.35 20.81 3.62
N VAL A 711 0.55 21.30 4.84
CA VAL A 711 1.78 21.95 5.24
C VAL A 711 2.68 20.91 5.91
N PHE A 712 3.88 20.69 5.36
CA PHE A 712 4.86 19.71 5.90
C PHE A 712 5.09 19.85 7.40
N TRP A 713 5.04 21.09 7.91
CA TRP A 713 5.13 21.39 9.33
C TRP A 713 3.94 22.23 9.74
N HIS A 714 2.97 21.58 10.37
CA HIS A 714 1.82 22.23 11.00
C HIS A 714 1.72 21.84 12.47
N ILE A 715 0.82 22.53 13.19
CA ILE A 715 0.49 22.29 14.59
C ILE A 715 -1.04 22.22 14.71
N HIS A 716 -1.53 21.20 15.39
CA HIS A 716 -2.94 21.08 15.79
C HIS A 716 -3.15 21.86 17.08
N ASN A 717 -3.75 23.05 16.98
CA ASN A 717 -4.10 23.85 18.14
C ASN A 717 -5.39 23.33 18.76
N LEU A 718 -5.30 22.75 19.94
CA LEU A 718 -6.43 22.15 20.63
C LEU A 718 -7.23 23.20 21.38
N SER A 719 -8.55 23.15 21.19
CA SER A 719 -9.51 23.89 22.01
C SER A 719 -9.89 23.06 23.25
N PRO A 720 -10.23 23.70 24.38
CA PRO A 720 -10.79 22.99 25.53
C PRO A 720 -11.99 22.15 25.11
N ALA A 721 -12.10 20.94 25.64
CA ALA A 721 -13.27 20.09 25.41
C ALA A 721 -14.56 20.81 25.89
N PRO A 722 -15.73 20.54 25.27
CA PRO A 722 -16.99 21.17 25.69
C PRO A 722 -17.28 20.96 27.18
N GLY A 723 -17.57 22.03 27.92
CA GLY A 723 -17.84 21.98 29.38
C GLY A 723 -16.62 22.26 30.29
N LEU A 724 -15.64 23.00 29.78
CA LEU A 724 -14.49 23.55 30.51
C LEU A 724 -14.54 25.08 30.60
#